data_AF-A0A554V412-F1
#
_entry.id   AF-A0A554V412-F1
#
_cell.length_a   1.000
_cell.length_b   1.000
_cell.length_c   1.000
_cell.angle_alpha   90.00
_cell.angle_beta   90.00
_cell.angle_gamma   90.00
#
_symmetry.space_group_name_H-M   'P 1'
#
loop_
_entity.id
_entity.type
_entity.pdbx_description
1 polymer ?
#
loop_
_entity_poly.entity_id
_entity_poly.type
_entity_poly.pdbx_seq_one_letter_code
_entity_poly.pdbx_strand_id
1 'polypeptide(L)'
;MRSDREKVPGGFSKADADKAETMEAALQPQSGMMSPMVAPGCQVYWPSPYEVCGAIKDKYNSLGGPNSFLLWPTSNELVNPDGFGRRNTFQNGPIYWSASSGAHPVVNHFFACWQRNGWEAGVLGYPTTDEIVNPDPVAPIGRRQVFQGGTIYWKLNEAYYVTGSIRDKWGQTGWEQGFLGYPMSDEIKLPDGQGRMNRFEHGVIYWAPWTGAHPVSGGILDRWAASGYERGSYGYPIADQTSAGGIEVRQNFEFAVLGWPTNPSAAIVDDGDINPTVDDGSPTSPADFAADANVGKDTSRAPELVGNVVKRSDPCVNQSCVDPEDPNLASSDPPTYALPSECFTIPNDGRLRGNRKQACSLSTFAMTVRRKDPVTQAVEVVGKLPFNLRTGVLTSHRSGKIIQEYRFEFGAPYQEIGVPKLNYQLSYEGSADQSRYSVSGFTSGSTVSPNTTMAITVTWNEQLLDDGAVDYRTTELRFDFSNIAPFIPSPYEYVTIDGDLRCDKTMKNRQGYVQGCVLPKFVPGLDYRGNSDGGRFPQAVGHIQSATGSGLPGASLSRPLHRESDVGARNNNRLTACPRTASISGPRQVSGRSCDEYPFASTKEGAASGGPGRTFNPNCHVPDLGTSTASTGYSVCMIDAGQNSLAGSYLGRFYGFGRVIGGDAFYVAATGGALPPPP
;
A
#
# COMPACT_ATOMS: atom_id res chain seq x y z
N MET A 1 77.94 -4.70 11.10
CA MET A 1 76.53 -5.12 11.02
C MET A 1 76.39 -6.17 9.90
N ARG A 2 75.43 -7.10 9.97
CA ARG A 2 75.08 -8.06 8.90
C ARG A 2 74.71 -7.30 7.62
N SER A 3 74.04 -6.16 7.75
CA SER A 3 73.75 -5.18 6.68
C SER A 3 74.97 -4.65 5.90
N ASP A 4 76.19 -4.74 6.46
CA ASP A 4 77.44 -4.33 5.81
C ASP A 4 78.04 -5.45 4.94
N ARG A 5 77.59 -6.69 5.12
CA ARG A 5 78.15 -7.91 4.52
C ARG A 5 77.16 -8.64 3.63
N GLU A 6 75.87 -8.44 3.89
CA GLU A 6 74.76 -9.10 3.20
C GLU A 6 73.84 -8.07 2.55
N LYS A 7 73.24 -8.45 1.41
CA LYS A 7 72.27 -7.59 0.73
C LYS A 7 70.98 -7.51 1.55
N VAL A 8 70.60 -6.30 1.95
CA VAL A 8 69.33 -6.05 2.67
C VAL A 8 68.15 -6.42 1.76
N PRO A 9 67.20 -7.28 2.23
CA PRO A 9 65.98 -7.60 1.50
C PRO A 9 65.19 -6.36 1.05
N GLY A 10 64.55 -6.45 -0.12
CA GLY A 10 63.73 -5.36 -0.65
C GLY A 10 62.59 -4.99 0.31
N GLY A 11 62.32 -3.70 0.47
CA GLY A 11 61.32 -3.17 1.40
C GLY A 11 61.87 -2.68 2.74
N PHE A 12 63.18 -2.85 3.00
CA PHE A 12 63.86 -2.34 4.21
C PHE A 12 65.05 -1.46 3.85
N SER A 13 65.27 -0.40 4.64
CA SER A 13 66.48 0.42 4.51
C SER A 13 67.66 -0.23 5.25
N LYS A 14 68.88 0.20 4.92
CA LYS A 14 70.07 -0.18 5.70
C LYS A 14 69.93 0.22 7.18
N ALA A 15 69.34 1.37 7.45
CA ALA A 15 69.10 1.83 8.82
C ALA A 15 68.12 0.93 9.59
N ASP A 16 67.09 0.41 8.93
CA ASP A 16 66.15 -0.55 9.54
C ASP A 16 66.86 -1.86 9.89
N ALA A 17 67.68 -2.38 8.96
CA ALA A 17 68.50 -3.57 9.17
C ALA A 17 69.50 -3.36 10.33
N ASP A 18 70.21 -2.23 10.37
CA ASP A 18 71.14 -1.89 11.45
C ASP A 18 70.44 -1.81 12.81
N LYS A 19 69.25 -1.20 12.83
CA LYS A 19 68.43 -1.11 14.04
C LYS A 19 67.97 -2.49 14.50
N ALA A 20 67.50 -3.35 13.58
CA ALA A 20 67.09 -4.71 13.89
C ALA A 20 68.22 -5.53 14.50
N GLU A 21 69.45 -5.42 13.99
CA GLU A 21 70.62 -6.11 14.56
C GLU A 21 70.99 -5.62 15.95
N THR A 22 70.89 -4.30 16.17
CA THR A 22 71.15 -3.71 17.49
C THR A 22 70.13 -4.21 18.51
N MET A 23 68.86 -4.29 18.11
CA MET A 23 67.79 -4.84 18.94
C MET A 23 67.96 -6.35 19.17
N GLU A 24 68.30 -7.13 18.14
CA GLU A 24 68.59 -8.56 18.27
C GLU A 24 69.76 -8.82 19.24
N ALA A 25 70.84 -8.02 19.16
CA ALA A 25 71.98 -8.12 20.07
C ALA A 25 71.62 -7.74 21.52
N ALA A 26 70.71 -6.77 21.72
CA ALA A 26 70.22 -6.40 23.05
C ALA A 26 69.38 -7.51 23.72
N LEU A 27 68.77 -8.39 22.93
CA LEU A 27 68.00 -9.55 23.41
C LEU A 27 68.88 -10.76 23.78
N GLN A 28 70.15 -10.79 23.35
CA GLN A 28 71.08 -11.88 23.71
C GLN A 28 71.60 -11.70 25.14
N PRO A 29 71.71 -12.77 25.95
CA PRO A 29 72.28 -12.69 27.29
C PRO A 29 73.77 -12.32 27.20
N GLN A 30 74.14 -11.10 27.63
CA GLN A 30 75.53 -10.71 27.78
C GLN A 30 76.12 -11.33 29.05
N SER A 31 77.24 -12.04 28.92
CA SER A 31 77.97 -12.58 30.07
C SER A 31 78.55 -11.44 30.91
N GLY A 32 78.02 -11.26 32.13
CA GLY A 32 78.64 -10.43 33.16
C GLY A 32 78.10 -9.01 33.38
N MET A 33 76.98 -8.61 32.76
CA MET A 33 76.32 -7.32 33.06
C MET A 33 74.85 -7.52 33.39
N MET A 34 74.33 -6.75 34.37
CA MET A 34 72.87 -6.67 34.61
C MET A 34 72.21 -6.00 33.40
N SER A 35 71.57 -6.80 32.55
CA SER A 35 70.82 -6.30 31.40
C SER A 35 69.63 -5.43 31.82
N PRO A 36 69.42 -4.25 31.24
CA PRO A 36 68.20 -3.50 31.44
C PRO A 36 67.04 -4.19 30.72
N MET A 37 65.97 -4.47 31.47
CA MET A 37 64.59 -4.76 31.04
C MET A 37 64.38 -5.34 29.62
N VAL A 38 64.97 -6.50 29.30
CA VAL A 38 64.51 -7.28 28.14
C VAL A 38 63.19 -7.95 28.53
N ALA A 39 62.10 -7.66 27.82
CA ALA A 39 60.84 -8.36 28.01
C ALA A 39 61.05 -9.87 27.76
N PRO A 40 60.84 -10.75 28.77
CA PRO A 40 61.12 -12.17 28.63
C PRO A 40 60.35 -12.78 27.45
N GLY A 41 61.07 -13.41 26.52
CA GLY A 41 60.45 -14.15 25.43
C GLY A 41 60.11 -13.36 24.16
N CYS A 42 60.73 -12.19 23.94
CA CYS A 42 60.67 -11.47 22.65
C CYS A 42 61.74 -11.91 21.65
N GLN A 43 61.49 -11.70 20.36
CA GLN A 43 62.43 -11.93 19.25
C GLN A 43 62.30 -10.82 18.21
N VAL A 44 63.44 -10.44 17.60
CA VAL A 44 63.52 -9.53 16.45
C VAL A 44 63.84 -10.34 15.19
N TYR A 45 63.25 -9.96 14.07
CA TYR A 45 63.35 -10.70 12.80
C TYR A 45 64.05 -9.83 11.75
N TRP A 46 65.38 -9.91 11.71
CA TRP A 46 66.18 -9.13 10.75
C TRP A 46 65.71 -9.35 9.30
N PRO A 47 65.52 -8.29 8.48
CA PRO A 47 65.93 -6.89 8.72
C PRO A 47 64.85 -6.00 9.37
N SER A 48 63.74 -6.57 9.86
CA SER A 48 62.64 -5.82 10.46
C SER A 48 62.95 -5.37 11.89
N PRO A 49 62.91 -4.06 12.20
CA PRO A 49 63.28 -3.52 13.51
C PRO A 49 62.10 -3.49 14.49
N TYR A 50 61.35 -4.59 14.57
CA TYR A 50 60.20 -4.75 15.47
C TYR A 50 60.33 -6.03 16.31
N GLU A 51 59.94 -5.93 17.58
CA GLU A 51 59.89 -7.03 18.52
C GLU A 51 58.53 -7.74 18.48
N VAL A 52 58.56 -9.06 18.34
CA VAL A 52 57.39 -9.92 18.52
C VAL A 52 57.60 -10.75 19.78
N CYS A 53 56.61 -10.75 20.66
CA CYS A 53 56.73 -11.31 22.00
C CYS A 53 55.71 -12.41 22.29
N GLY A 54 56.00 -13.21 23.33
CA GLY A 54 55.06 -14.16 23.93
C GLY A 54 54.38 -15.11 22.94
N ALA A 55 53.09 -15.34 23.15
CA ALA A 55 52.30 -16.28 22.35
C ALA A 55 52.17 -15.87 20.87
N ILE A 56 52.21 -14.57 20.56
CA ILE A 56 52.20 -14.09 19.17
C ILE A 56 53.49 -14.50 18.46
N LYS A 57 54.64 -14.35 19.12
CA LYS A 57 55.94 -14.80 18.59
C LYS A 57 55.95 -16.30 18.39
N ASP A 58 55.51 -17.07 19.38
CA ASP A 58 55.48 -18.53 19.28
C ASP A 58 54.59 -18.99 18.12
N LYS A 59 53.44 -18.32 17.94
CA LYS A 59 52.57 -18.56 16.79
C LYS A 59 53.25 -18.22 15.47
N TYR A 60 53.82 -17.02 15.35
CA TYR A 60 54.50 -16.57 14.14
C TYR A 60 55.65 -17.50 13.75
N ASN A 61 56.44 -17.96 14.73
CA ASN A 61 57.49 -18.95 14.52
C ASN A 61 56.93 -20.30 14.05
N SER A 62 55.81 -20.77 14.62
CA SER A 62 55.17 -22.03 14.20
C SER A 62 54.68 -22.00 12.74
N LEU A 63 54.41 -20.82 12.20
CA LEU A 63 54.00 -20.62 10.81
C LEU A 63 55.20 -20.51 9.86
N GLY A 64 56.44 -20.48 10.38
CA GLY A 64 57.66 -20.30 9.60
C GLY A 64 58.26 -18.89 9.66
N GLY A 65 57.76 -18.01 10.53
CA GLY A 65 58.28 -16.66 10.74
C GLY A 65 58.27 -15.84 9.43
N PRO A 66 59.39 -15.17 9.08
CA PRO A 66 59.47 -14.39 7.84
C PRO A 66 59.26 -15.17 6.54
N ASN A 67 59.42 -16.50 6.57
CA ASN A 67 59.16 -17.37 5.42
C ASN A 67 57.69 -17.81 5.33
N SER A 68 56.86 -17.42 6.30
CA SER A 68 55.41 -17.66 6.28
C SER A 68 54.70 -16.70 5.32
N PHE A 69 53.41 -16.96 5.09
CA PHE A 69 52.55 -16.07 4.30
C PHE A 69 52.37 -14.67 4.90
N LEU A 70 52.72 -14.45 6.17
CA LEU A 70 52.63 -13.15 6.85
C LEU A 70 53.80 -12.22 6.51
N LEU A 71 54.92 -12.78 6.01
CA LEU A 71 56.18 -12.07 5.74
C LEU A 71 56.67 -11.34 7.00
N TRP A 72 57.29 -10.17 6.86
CA TRP A 72 58.01 -9.49 7.94
C TRP A 72 57.08 -8.76 8.94
N PRO A 73 57.45 -8.67 10.24
CA PRO A 73 56.74 -7.84 11.22
C PRO A 73 56.79 -6.36 10.82
N THR A 74 55.74 -5.60 11.16
CA THR A 74 55.62 -4.16 10.87
C THR A 74 55.26 -3.32 12.10
N SER A 75 55.11 -3.95 13.27
CA SER A 75 54.92 -3.27 14.56
C SER A 75 55.45 -4.11 15.72
N ASN A 76 55.81 -3.42 16.80
CA ASN A 76 55.90 -4.04 18.13
C ASN A 76 54.51 -4.48 18.59
N GLU A 77 54.43 -5.22 19.70
CA GLU A 77 53.14 -5.63 20.25
C GLU A 77 52.27 -4.41 20.60
N LEU A 78 51.05 -4.40 20.07
CA LEU A 78 50.04 -3.38 20.29
C LEU A 78 48.97 -3.92 21.23
N VAL A 79 48.45 -3.06 22.11
CA VAL A 79 47.21 -3.32 22.84
C VAL A 79 46.04 -3.06 21.91
N ASN A 80 45.09 -4.00 21.87
CA ASN A 80 43.88 -3.81 21.07
C ASN A 80 43.01 -2.69 21.65
N PRO A 81 42.24 -1.96 20.81
CA PRO A 81 41.32 -0.91 21.24
C PRO A 81 40.36 -1.28 22.38
N ASP A 82 40.00 -2.55 22.53
CA ASP A 82 39.16 -3.05 23.62
C ASP A 82 39.88 -3.06 25.00
N GLY A 83 41.20 -2.89 25.00
CA GLY A 83 42.06 -2.89 26.18
C GLY A 83 42.47 -4.28 26.69
N PHE A 84 41.94 -5.36 26.11
CA PHE A 84 42.11 -6.71 26.62
C PHE A 84 43.17 -7.50 25.83
N GLY A 85 43.00 -7.61 24.51
CA GLY A 85 43.92 -8.40 23.70
C GLY A 85 45.18 -7.67 23.28
N ARG A 86 46.01 -8.40 22.55
CA ARG A 86 47.25 -7.92 21.95
C ARG A 86 47.27 -8.28 20.47
N ARG A 87 48.04 -7.53 19.68
CA ARG A 87 48.34 -7.90 18.30
C ARG A 87 49.72 -7.43 17.88
N ASN A 88 50.31 -8.15 16.94
CA ASN A 88 51.36 -7.61 16.07
C ASN A 88 50.81 -7.54 14.64
N THR A 89 51.23 -6.52 13.90
CA THR A 89 50.99 -6.43 12.46
C THR A 89 52.20 -6.96 11.70
N PHE A 90 51.92 -7.65 10.60
CA PHE A 90 52.91 -8.11 9.64
C PHE A 90 52.55 -7.55 8.27
N GLN A 91 53.46 -7.65 7.30
CA GLN A 91 53.23 -7.08 5.97
C GLN A 91 51.96 -7.62 5.30
N ASN A 92 51.63 -8.89 5.53
CA ASN A 92 50.45 -9.52 4.92
C ASN A 92 49.35 -9.88 5.93
N GLY A 93 49.25 -9.09 6.99
CA GLY A 93 48.15 -9.14 7.95
C GLY A 93 48.61 -9.33 9.41
N PRO A 94 47.67 -9.27 10.36
CA PRO A 94 47.97 -9.34 11.79
C PRO A 94 47.88 -10.75 12.39
N ILE A 95 48.56 -10.94 13.51
CA ILE A 95 48.25 -12.00 14.48
C ILE A 95 47.63 -11.33 15.71
N TYR A 96 46.44 -11.79 16.08
CA TYR A 96 45.71 -11.35 17.26
C TYR A 96 45.84 -12.38 18.37
N TRP A 97 45.94 -11.90 19.61
CA TRP A 97 45.97 -12.72 20.80
C TRP A 97 44.90 -12.28 21.81
N SER A 98 44.24 -13.26 22.43
CA SER A 98 43.43 -13.07 23.63
C SER A 98 43.78 -14.13 24.68
N ALA A 99 43.55 -13.82 25.95
CA ALA A 99 43.73 -14.79 27.04
C ALA A 99 42.84 -16.03 26.88
N SER A 100 41.66 -15.88 26.29
CA SER A 100 40.67 -16.97 26.13
C SER A 100 40.94 -17.89 24.94
N SER A 101 41.63 -17.40 23.90
CA SER A 101 41.74 -18.10 22.62
C SER A 101 43.17 -18.29 22.12
N GLY A 102 44.16 -17.61 22.71
CA GLY A 102 45.53 -17.68 22.23
C GLY A 102 45.76 -16.82 20.98
N ALA A 103 46.90 -17.04 20.31
CA ALA A 103 47.36 -16.25 19.18
C ALA A 103 46.98 -16.88 17.82
N HIS A 104 46.28 -16.13 16.98
CA HIS A 104 45.82 -16.58 15.66
C HIS A 104 46.00 -15.51 14.58
N PRO A 105 46.47 -15.88 13.38
CA PRO A 105 46.47 -14.98 12.23
C PRO A 105 45.04 -14.77 11.71
N VAL A 106 44.67 -13.54 11.37
CA VAL A 106 43.41 -13.22 10.67
C VAL A 106 43.77 -12.40 9.45
N VAL A 107 43.68 -12.99 8.26
CA VAL A 107 44.23 -12.41 7.02
C VAL A 107 43.24 -12.46 5.86
N ASN A 108 43.60 -11.81 4.75
CA ASN A 108 42.87 -11.86 3.48
C ASN A 108 41.35 -11.54 3.65
N HIS A 109 40.48 -12.33 3.02
CA HIS A 109 39.03 -12.15 3.07
C HIS A 109 38.45 -12.30 4.49
N PHE A 110 39.07 -13.12 5.35
CA PHE A 110 38.65 -13.24 6.75
C PHE A 110 38.87 -11.92 7.49
N PHE A 111 40.03 -11.28 7.29
CA PHE A 111 40.29 -9.98 7.88
C PHE A 111 39.35 -8.91 7.35
N ALA A 112 39.06 -8.90 6.04
CA ALA A 112 38.12 -7.95 5.45
C ALA A 112 36.69 -8.08 6.02
N CYS A 113 36.20 -9.31 6.14
CA CYS A 113 34.88 -9.60 6.73
C CYS A 113 34.84 -9.26 8.23
N TRP A 114 35.90 -9.59 8.97
CA TRP A 114 35.98 -9.26 10.39
C TRP A 114 36.06 -7.75 10.63
N GLN A 115 36.85 -7.05 9.81
CA GLN A 115 37.00 -5.59 9.81
C GLN A 115 35.67 -4.87 9.62
N ARG A 116 34.91 -5.22 8.57
CA ARG A 116 33.62 -4.55 8.29
C ARG A 116 32.56 -4.82 9.37
N ASN A 117 32.80 -5.79 10.25
CA ASN A 117 31.94 -6.15 11.37
C ASN A 117 32.50 -5.77 12.74
N GLY A 118 33.48 -4.86 12.80
CA GLY A 118 33.94 -4.23 14.04
C GLY A 118 35.10 -4.94 14.74
N TRP A 119 35.81 -5.83 14.06
CA TRP A 119 36.94 -6.59 14.61
C TRP A 119 36.60 -7.25 15.97
N GLU A 120 37.51 -7.20 16.95
CA GLU A 120 37.36 -7.81 18.27
C GLU A 120 36.26 -7.18 19.12
N ALA A 121 35.91 -5.92 18.86
CA ALA A 121 34.80 -5.22 19.52
C ALA A 121 33.44 -5.58 18.89
N GLY A 122 33.45 -6.23 17.74
CA GLY A 122 32.27 -6.66 16.99
C GLY A 122 31.62 -7.93 17.52
N VAL A 123 30.54 -8.35 16.86
CA VAL A 123 29.74 -9.52 17.26
C VAL A 123 30.53 -10.84 17.25
N LEU A 124 31.64 -10.89 16.51
CA LEU A 124 32.47 -12.09 16.39
C LEU A 124 33.49 -12.23 17.52
N GLY A 125 33.94 -11.13 18.13
CA GLY A 125 35.03 -11.18 19.11
C GLY A 125 36.37 -11.62 18.49
N TYR A 126 37.18 -12.31 19.29
CA TYR A 126 38.51 -12.80 18.90
C TYR A 126 38.47 -14.11 18.09
N PRO A 127 39.45 -14.34 17.19
CA PRO A 127 39.63 -15.64 16.54
C PRO A 127 39.98 -16.73 17.57
N THR A 128 39.49 -17.94 17.34
CA THR A 128 39.75 -19.14 18.16
C THR A 128 40.43 -20.26 17.39
N THR A 129 40.58 -20.08 16.07
CA THR A 129 41.30 -21.00 15.21
C THR A 129 42.13 -20.20 14.21
N ASP A 130 43.12 -20.87 13.64
CA ASP A 130 43.64 -20.45 12.35
C ASP A 130 42.59 -20.71 11.24
N GLU A 131 42.94 -20.35 10.01
CA GLU A 131 42.15 -20.72 8.83
C GLU A 131 42.08 -22.25 8.66
N ILE A 132 40.88 -22.75 8.43
CA ILE A 132 40.57 -24.17 8.23
C ILE A 132 40.10 -24.36 6.78
N VAL A 133 40.67 -25.33 6.07
CA VAL A 133 40.18 -25.75 4.76
C VAL A 133 38.95 -26.64 4.94
N ASN A 134 37.84 -26.30 4.28
CA ASN A 134 36.61 -27.07 4.38
C ASN A 134 36.70 -28.37 3.55
N PRO A 135 36.09 -29.47 4.02
CA PRO A 135 36.09 -30.75 3.31
C PRO A 135 35.03 -30.76 2.19
N ASP A 136 35.18 -29.90 1.20
CA ASP A 136 34.25 -29.81 0.08
C ASP A 136 34.34 -31.06 -0.83
N PRO A 137 33.20 -31.62 -1.28
CA PRO A 137 33.17 -32.90 -2.00
C PRO A 137 33.69 -32.83 -3.45
N VAL A 138 33.65 -31.66 -4.09
CA VAL A 138 34.05 -31.47 -5.50
C VAL A 138 35.49 -30.98 -5.61
N ALA A 139 35.88 -30.01 -4.78
CA ALA A 139 37.25 -29.54 -4.61
C ALA A 139 37.31 -28.70 -3.31
N PRO A 140 38.39 -28.79 -2.50
CA PRO A 140 38.53 -28.08 -1.21
C PRO A 140 38.77 -26.57 -1.42
N ILE A 141 37.74 -25.89 -1.93
CA ILE A 141 37.78 -24.48 -2.30
C ILE A 141 37.44 -23.62 -1.08
N GLY A 142 36.44 -24.02 -0.31
CA GLY A 142 35.98 -23.24 0.82
C GLY A 142 36.92 -23.29 2.02
N ARG A 143 36.92 -22.19 2.76
CA ARG A 143 37.72 -22.01 3.98
C ARG A 143 36.82 -21.44 5.06
N ARG A 144 37.15 -21.69 6.32
CA ARG A 144 36.48 -21.05 7.45
C ARG A 144 37.47 -20.67 8.53
N GLN A 145 37.09 -19.71 9.35
CA GLN A 145 37.79 -19.38 10.58
C GLN A 145 36.78 -19.16 11.69
N VAL A 146 37.01 -19.78 12.85
CA VAL A 146 36.11 -19.71 14.00
C VAL A 146 36.53 -18.58 14.90
N PHE A 147 35.54 -17.84 15.39
CA PHE A 147 35.67 -16.75 16.34
C PHE A 147 34.79 -17.04 17.56
N GLN A 148 34.98 -16.29 18.64
CA GLN A 148 34.23 -16.47 19.89
C GLN A 148 32.71 -16.43 19.68
N GLY A 149 32.24 -15.46 18.90
CA GLY A 149 30.82 -15.23 18.66
C GLY A 149 30.25 -15.96 17.45
N GLY A 150 31.07 -16.43 16.51
CA GLY A 150 30.56 -16.95 15.24
C GLY A 150 31.66 -17.54 14.37
N THR A 151 31.33 -17.78 13.10
CA THR A 151 32.29 -18.32 12.14
C THR A 151 32.23 -17.49 10.87
N ILE A 152 33.41 -17.12 10.35
CA ILE A 152 33.52 -16.54 9.01
C ILE A 152 33.79 -17.70 8.04
N TYR A 153 33.04 -17.73 6.94
CA TYR A 153 33.23 -18.66 5.84
C TYR A 153 33.61 -17.89 4.59
N TRP A 154 34.49 -18.47 3.78
CA TRP A 154 34.91 -17.95 2.50
C TRP A 154 34.75 -19.01 1.42
N LYS A 155 34.24 -18.60 0.26
CA LYS A 155 34.25 -19.41 -0.97
C LYS A 155 34.40 -18.49 -2.18
N LEU A 156 35.38 -18.80 -3.03
CA LEU A 156 35.75 -18.08 -4.25
C LEU A 156 36.20 -16.63 -4.02
N ASN A 157 35.26 -15.67 -3.88
CA ASN A 157 35.59 -14.25 -3.96
C ASN A 157 35.33 -13.47 -2.67
N GLU A 158 34.47 -13.97 -1.78
CA GLU A 158 34.07 -13.21 -0.60
C GLU A 158 33.85 -14.08 0.63
N ALA A 159 34.05 -13.46 1.80
CA ALA A 159 33.86 -14.08 3.10
C ALA A 159 32.71 -13.42 3.84
N TYR A 160 31.90 -14.24 4.51
CA TYR A 160 30.71 -13.81 5.22
C TYR A 160 30.64 -14.49 6.58
N TYR A 161 30.14 -13.77 7.59
CA TYR A 161 29.98 -14.35 8.92
C TYR A 161 28.57 -14.87 9.15
N VAL A 162 28.49 -15.92 9.98
CA VAL A 162 27.25 -16.44 10.51
C VAL A 162 27.41 -16.59 12.03
N THR A 163 26.43 -16.10 12.78
CA THR A 163 26.46 -16.05 14.26
C THR A 163 25.14 -16.49 14.89
N GLY A 164 25.16 -16.70 16.21
CA GLY A 164 23.98 -16.93 17.05
C GLY A 164 23.03 -18.01 16.53
N SER A 165 21.73 -17.78 16.70
CA SER A 165 20.69 -18.76 16.35
C SER A 165 20.65 -19.10 14.86
N ILE A 166 21.04 -18.17 13.98
CA ILE A 166 21.12 -18.44 12.54
C ILE A 166 22.24 -19.45 12.26
N ARG A 167 23.42 -19.27 12.88
CA ARG A 167 24.53 -20.23 12.77
C ARG A 167 24.14 -21.60 13.30
N ASP A 168 23.53 -21.65 14.48
CA ASP A 168 23.11 -22.90 15.10
C ASP A 168 22.10 -23.64 14.21
N LYS A 169 21.16 -22.89 13.60
CA LYS A 169 20.19 -23.46 12.68
C LYS A 169 20.84 -23.96 11.39
N TRP A 170 21.74 -23.19 10.80
CA TRP A 170 22.48 -23.61 9.62
C TRP A 170 23.29 -24.89 9.89
N GLY A 171 23.85 -25.02 11.09
CA GLY A 171 24.51 -26.25 11.52
C GLY A 171 23.59 -27.46 11.56
N GLN A 172 22.35 -27.29 12.01
CA GLN A 172 21.33 -28.36 11.97
C GLN A 172 20.96 -28.76 10.53
N THR A 173 21.13 -27.87 9.55
CA THR A 173 20.89 -28.16 8.13
C THR A 173 22.07 -28.81 7.41
N GLY A 174 23.19 -29.07 8.11
CA GLY A 174 24.38 -29.69 7.54
C GLY A 174 25.49 -28.72 7.11
N TRP A 175 25.47 -27.48 7.61
CA TRP A 175 26.45 -26.44 7.29
C TRP A 175 26.61 -26.21 5.78
N GLU A 176 27.83 -25.98 5.30
CA GLU A 176 28.13 -25.75 3.89
C GLU A 176 27.85 -26.95 2.97
N GLN A 177 27.75 -28.16 3.56
CA GLN A 177 27.41 -29.39 2.85
C GLN A 177 25.89 -29.63 2.80
N GLY A 178 25.13 -28.84 3.56
CA GLY A 178 23.68 -28.87 3.59
C GLY A 178 23.03 -28.30 2.33
N PHE A 179 21.71 -28.42 2.25
CA PHE A 179 20.93 -27.97 1.09
C PHE A 179 20.98 -26.44 0.85
N LEU A 180 21.41 -25.65 1.84
CA LEU A 180 21.54 -24.20 1.73
C LEU A 180 22.87 -23.75 1.09
N GLY A 181 23.93 -24.56 1.19
CA GLY A 181 25.28 -24.20 0.73
C GLY A 181 25.98 -23.15 1.61
N TYR A 182 26.92 -22.42 1.01
CA TYR A 182 27.74 -21.40 1.68
C TYR A 182 26.94 -20.09 1.93
N PRO A 183 27.30 -19.31 2.97
CA PRO A 183 26.73 -17.98 3.17
C PRO A 183 27.13 -17.02 2.04
N MET A 184 26.19 -16.17 1.63
CA MET A 184 26.36 -15.12 0.62
C MET A 184 26.10 -13.71 1.18
N SER A 185 25.86 -13.60 2.47
CA SER A 185 25.78 -12.31 3.16
C SER A 185 26.23 -12.45 4.60
N ASP A 186 26.69 -11.34 5.15
CA ASP A 186 26.72 -11.14 6.60
C ASP A 186 25.28 -11.11 7.14
N GLU A 187 25.11 -11.09 8.45
CA GLU A 187 23.78 -10.98 9.06
C GLU A 187 23.15 -9.62 8.71
N ILE A 188 21.99 -9.67 8.07
CA ILE A 188 21.21 -8.51 7.63
C ILE A 188 20.11 -8.24 8.66
N LYS A 189 20.01 -6.99 9.12
CA LYS A 189 18.83 -6.52 9.87
C LYS A 189 17.66 -6.37 8.91
N LEU A 190 16.51 -6.93 9.27
CA LEU A 190 15.34 -6.89 8.40
C LEU A 190 14.72 -5.48 8.37
N PRO A 191 14.12 -5.09 7.23
CA PRO A 191 13.55 -3.75 7.07
C PRO A 191 12.44 -3.39 8.07
N ASP A 192 11.72 -4.37 8.63
CA ASP A 192 10.71 -4.14 9.66
C ASP A 192 11.31 -3.84 11.06
N GLY A 193 12.63 -4.01 11.21
CA GLY A 193 13.36 -3.79 12.45
C GLY A 193 13.21 -4.90 13.50
N GLN A 194 12.52 -5.99 13.18
CA GLN A 194 12.13 -7.01 14.17
C GLN A 194 13.00 -8.26 14.14
N GLY A 195 13.52 -8.62 12.97
CA GLY A 195 14.29 -9.83 12.79
C GLY A 195 15.61 -9.63 12.07
N ARG A 196 16.28 -10.75 11.81
CA ARG A 196 17.58 -10.83 11.13
C ARG A 196 17.60 -11.98 10.16
N MET A 197 18.45 -11.92 9.14
CA MET A 197 18.65 -13.03 8.23
C MET A 197 20.06 -13.11 7.66
N ASN A 198 20.45 -14.30 7.23
CA ASN A 198 21.57 -14.50 6.31
C ASN A 198 21.04 -15.08 5.00
N ARG A 199 21.66 -14.68 3.89
CA ARG A 199 21.50 -15.32 2.58
C ARG A 199 22.52 -16.44 2.43
N PHE A 200 22.11 -17.53 1.80
CA PHE A 200 22.93 -18.68 1.44
C PHE A 200 22.77 -18.99 -0.05
N GLU A 201 23.69 -19.76 -0.63
CA GLU A 201 23.70 -20.10 -2.08
C GLU A 201 22.34 -20.58 -2.60
N HIS A 202 21.58 -21.31 -1.79
CA HIS A 202 20.32 -21.94 -2.22
C HIS A 202 19.12 -21.60 -1.30
N GLY A 203 19.24 -20.58 -0.47
CA GLY A 203 18.14 -20.17 0.40
C GLY A 203 18.49 -19.04 1.35
N VAL A 204 17.65 -18.89 2.37
CA VAL A 204 17.81 -17.90 3.44
C VAL A 204 17.51 -18.55 4.77
N ILE A 205 18.09 -18.03 5.86
CA ILE A 205 17.64 -18.33 7.22
C ILE A 205 17.18 -17.02 7.84
N TYR A 206 15.91 -16.97 8.26
CA TYR A 206 15.32 -15.85 8.97
C TYR A 206 15.21 -16.17 10.45
N TRP A 207 15.42 -15.16 11.29
CA TRP A 207 15.27 -15.25 12.73
C TRP A 207 14.47 -14.05 13.26
N ALA A 208 13.53 -14.33 14.16
CA ALA A 208 12.90 -13.32 15.03
C ALA A 208 12.81 -13.85 16.47
N PRO A 209 12.73 -12.98 17.49
CA PRO A 209 12.72 -13.41 18.89
C PRO A 209 11.61 -14.40 19.27
N TRP A 210 10.45 -14.33 18.61
CA TRP A 210 9.29 -15.18 18.90
C TRP A 210 9.14 -16.38 17.96
N THR A 211 9.80 -16.38 16.79
CA THR A 211 9.75 -17.51 15.85
C THR A 211 10.98 -18.41 15.96
N GLY A 212 12.13 -17.86 16.32
CA GLY A 212 13.41 -18.56 16.21
C GLY A 212 13.94 -18.56 14.76
N ALA A 213 15.02 -19.31 14.53
CA ALA A 213 15.70 -19.35 13.24
C ALA A 213 15.14 -20.47 12.34
N HIS A 214 14.69 -20.12 11.14
CA HIS A 214 14.11 -21.07 10.18
C HIS A 214 14.64 -20.87 8.76
N PRO A 215 15.06 -21.94 8.08
CA PRO A 215 15.49 -21.90 6.70
C PRO A 215 14.28 -21.85 5.75
N VAL A 216 14.38 -21.07 4.68
CA VAL A 216 13.42 -21.05 3.56
C VAL A 216 14.21 -21.20 2.26
N SER A 217 13.81 -22.13 1.39
CA SER A 217 14.58 -22.48 0.19
C SER A 217 13.70 -22.90 -0.98
N GLY A 218 14.29 -22.99 -2.18
CA GLY A 218 13.65 -23.48 -3.40
C GLY A 218 12.32 -22.79 -3.73
N GLY A 219 11.35 -23.57 -4.24
CA GLY A 219 10.07 -23.03 -4.69
C GLY A 219 9.17 -22.43 -3.60
N ILE A 220 9.42 -22.74 -2.32
CA ILE A 220 8.77 -22.04 -1.20
C ILE A 220 9.32 -20.63 -1.07
N LEU A 221 10.66 -20.49 -1.15
CA LEU A 221 11.31 -19.19 -1.11
C LEU A 221 10.85 -18.30 -2.27
N ASP A 222 10.75 -18.85 -3.48
CA ASP A 222 10.26 -18.09 -4.65
C ASP A 222 8.85 -17.55 -4.44
N ARG A 223 7.94 -18.39 -3.90
CA ARG A 223 6.55 -17.98 -3.58
C ARG A 223 6.49 -16.94 -2.47
N TRP A 224 7.25 -17.15 -1.40
CA TRP A 224 7.30 -16.22 -0.27
C TRP A 224 7.90 -14.87 -0.67
N ALA A 225 8.97 -14.88 -1.48
CA ALA A 225 9.56 -13.69 -2.08
C ALA A 225 8.56 -12.91 -2.93
N ALA A 226 7.79 -13.61 -3.79
CA ALA A 226 6.73 -12.98 -4.59
C ALA A 226 5.61 -12.37 -3.75
N SER A 227 5.41 -12.85 -2.51
CA SER A 227 4.45 -12.28 -1.56
C SER A 227 4.97 -11.09 -0.75
N GLY A 228 6.26 -10.73 -0.88
CA GLY A 228 6.88 -9.64 -0.12
C GLY A 228 7.62 -10.07 1.15
N TYR A 229 8.04 -11.34 1.25
CA TYR A 229 8.81 -11.89 2.38
C TYR A 229 8.10 -11.73 3.73
N GLU A 230 8.83 -11.33 4.78
CA GLU A 230 8.35 -11.19 6.16
C GLU A 230 7.29 -10.10 6.33
N ARG A 231 7.27 -9.12 5.41
CA ARG A 231 6.23 -8.09 5.33
C ARG A 231 5.02 -8.53 4.49
N GLY A 232 5.15 -9.66 3.83
CA GLY A 232 4.11 -10.26 3.01
C GLY A 232 3.02 -10.93 3.83
N SER A 233 1.98 -11.41 3.14
CA SER A 233 0.78 -11.99 3.74
C SER A 233 0.99 -13.25 4.59
N TYR A 234 2.20 -13.81 4.58
CA TYR A 234 2.55 -15.01 5.32
C TYR A 234 3.30 -14.70 6.63
N GLY A 235 3.97 -13.55 6.72
CA GLY A 235 4.84 -13.21 7.86
C GLY A 235 6.15 -13.98 7.87
N TYR A 236 6.75 -14.13 9.05
CA TYR A 236 7.97 -14.90 9.29
C TYR A 236 7.72 -16.42 9.21
N PRO A 237 8.73 -17.22 8.82
CA PRO A 237 8.66 -18.67 9.00
C PRO A 237 8.64 -19.03 10.50
N ILE A 238 7.77 -19.98 10.87
CA ILE A 238 7.62 -20.48 12.26
C ILE A 238 7.93 -21.98 12.40
N ALA A 239 8.25 -22.62 11.27
CA ALA A 239 8.69 -24.00 11.22
C ALA A 239 9.58 -24.22 10.01
N ASP A 240 10.37 -25.28 10.04
CA ASP A 240 11.15 -25.71 8.88
C ASP A 240 10.25 -26.36 7.82
N GLN A 241 10.73 -26.39 6.59
CA GLN A 241 10.08 -27.07 5.48
C GLN A 241 9.98 -28.59 5.73
N THR A 242 8.82 -29.17 5.42
CA THR A 242 8.52 -30.60 5.53
C THR A 242 8.08 -31.18 4.19
N SER A 243 8.35 -32.47 3.93
CA SER A 243 7.81 -33.16 2.75
C SER A 243 6.33 -33.50 2.96
N ALA A 244 5.51 -33.28 1.93
CA ALA A 244 4.09 -33.59 1.90
C ALA A 244 3.73 -34.74 0.95
N GLY A 245 4.73 -35.51 0.50
CA GLY A 245 4.59 -36.63 -0.42
C GLY A 245 5.01 -36.29 -1.85
N GLY A 246 5.70 -37.23 -2.53
CA GLY A 246 6.28 -36.99 -3.85
C GLY A 246 7.29 -35.83 -3.83
N ILE A 247 7.14 -34.89 -4.77
CA ILE A 247 7.95 -33.66 -4.82
C ILE A 247 7.34 -32.51 -4.00
N GLU A 248 6.20 -32.72 -3.35
CA GLU A 248 5.51 -31.66 -2.62
C GLU A 248 6.22 -31.37 -1.29
N VAL A 249 6.43 -30.08 -1.03
CA VAL A 249 7.00 -29.57 0.21
C VAL A 249 6.10 -28.48 0.78
N ARG A 250 6.06 -28.35 2.11
CA ARG A 250 5.26 -27.36 2.83
C ARG A 250 6.03 -26.73 3.98
N GLN A 251 5.72 -25.49 4.29
CA GLN A 251 6.32 -24.76 5.40
C GLN A 251 5.31 -23.83 6.07
N ASN A 252 5.33 -23.80 7.40
CA ASN A 252 4.46 -22.93 8.19
C ASN A 252 5.12 -21.57 8.39
N PHE A 253 4.32 -20.53 8.18
CA PHE A 253 4.63 -19.14 8.46
C PHE A 253 3.63 -18.60 9.50
N GLU A 254 3.93 -17.44 10.07
CA GLU A 254 3.15 -16.81 11.14
C GLU A 254 1.66 -16.77 10.85
N PHE A 255 1.28 -16.58 9.59
CA PHE A 255 -0.11 -16.37 9.20
C PHE A 255 -0.70 -17.44 8.28
N ALA A 256 0.12 -18.35 7.75
CA ALA A 256 -0.31 -19.29 6.71
C ALA A 256 0.72 -20.43 6.45
N VAL A 257 0.36 -21.41 5.63
CA VAL A 257 1.24 -22.54 5.22
C VAL A 257 1.55 -22.46 3.72
N LEU A 258 2.80 -22.19 3.34
CA LEU A 258 3.18 -22.26 1.92
C LEU A 258 3.52 -23.68 1.50
N GLY A 259 3.28 -24.01 0.23
CA GLY A 259 3.72 -25.26 -0.37
C GLY A 259 4.11 -25.14 -1.85
N TRP A 260 4.83 -26.15 -2.34
CA TRP A 260 5.34 -26.23 -3.71
C TRP A 260 5.42 -27.70 -4.18
N PRO A 261 5.16 -28.04 -5.47
CA PRO A 261 4.77 -27.13 -6.56
C PRO A 261 3.34 -26.65 -6.44
N THR A 262 2.48 -27.40 -5.76
CA THR A 262 1.15 -26.99 -5.34
C THR A 262 1.27 -26.19 -4.06
N ASN A 263 0.64 -25.02 -4.02
CA ASN A 263 0.40 -24.40 -2.72
C ASN A 263 -0.77 -25.17 -2.11
N PRO A 264 -0.63 -25.86 -0.96
CA PRO A 264 -1.80 -26.20 -0.17
C PRO A 264 -2.58 -24.89 -0.02
N SER A 265 -3.88 -25.00 0.06
CA SER A 265 -4.76 -23.85 0.19
C SER A 265 -4.54 -23.14 1.54
N ALA A 266 -3.35 -22.64 1.85
CA ALA A 266 -3.18 -21.46 2.66
C ALA A 266 -3.59 -20.28 1.80
N ALA A 267 -4.91 -20.21 1.75
CA ALA A 267 -5.72 -19.11 1.40
C ALA A 267 -4.93 -17.78 1.39
N ILE A 268 -4.62 -17.29 0.18
CA ILE A 268 -5.40 -16.14 -0.23
C ILE A 268 -6.83 -16.54 0.07
N VAL A 269 -7.33 -16.16 1.26
CA VAL A 269 -8.76 -16.24 1.48
C VAL A 269 -9.23 -15.20 0.49
N ASP A 270 -9.62 -15.65 -0.70
CA ASP A 270 -10.64 -14.92 -1.40
C ASP A 270 -11.77 -14.88 -0.39
N ASP A 271 -11.89 -13.75 0.30
CA ASP A 271 -12.76 -13.63 1.46
C ASP A 271 -14.20 -13.94 1.08
N GLY A 272 -14.55 -13.99 -0.22
CA GLY A 272 -15.89 -14.29 -0.73
C GLY A 272 -16.88 -13.17 -0.40
N ASP A 273 -16.71 -12.56 0.76
CA ASP A 273 -17.46 -11.48 1.38
C ASP A 273 -17.10 -10.11 0.80
N ILE A 274 -15.97 -9.94 0.09
CA ILE A 274 -15.54 -8.62 -0.39
C ILE A 274 -15.03 -8.60 -1.84
N ASN A 275 -15.34 -9.62 -2.62
CA ASN A 275 -15.49 -9.46 -4.06
C ASN A 275 -16.92 -8.98 -4.31
N PRO A 276 -17.16 -7.64 -4.33
CA PRO A 276 -18.48 -7.09 -4.58
C PRO A 276 -19.10 -7.75 -5.80
N THR A 277 -20.17 -8.49 -5.54
CA THR A 277 -21.05 -8.96 -6.60
C THR A 277 -22.13 -7.92 -6.80
N VAL A 278 -22.43 -7.66 -8.06
CA VAL A 278 -23.64 -6.93 -8.42
C VAL A 278 -24.74 -7.96 -8.69
N ASP A 279 -25.97 -7.58 -8.41
CA ASP A 279 -27.15 -8.38 -8.72
C ASP A 279 -27.32 -8.56 -10.24
N ASP A 280 -28.00 -9.64 -10.64
CA ASP A 280 -28.21 -9.99 -12.05
C ASP A 280 -29.18 -8.99 -12.74
N GLY A 281 -29.15 -8.93 -14.08
CA GLY A 281 -30.00 -8.08 -14.90
C GLY A 281 -29.46 -6.67 -15.14
N SER A 282 -29.95 -5.98 -16.17
CA SER A 282 -29.55 -4.60 -16.50
C SER A 282 -30.79 -3.74 -16.69
N PRO A 283 -30.85 -2.53 -16.11
CA PRO A 283 -31.97 -1.63 -16.32
C PRO A 283 -32.07 -1.23 -17.81
N THR A 284 -33.31 -1.19 -18.32
CA THR A 284 -33.58 -0.93 -19.74
C THR A 284 -34.50 0.26 -19.97
N SER A 285 -35.29 0.63 -18.96
CA SER A 285 -36.18 1.79 -18.98
C SER A 285 -35.74 2.86 -17.98
N PRO A 286 -36.18 4.13 -18.15
CA PRO A 286 -35.89 5.17 -17.16
C PRO A 286 -36.41 4.84 -15.75
N ALA A 287 -37.54 4.12 -15.64
CA ALA A 287 -38.07 3.66 -14.35
C ALA A 287 -37.16 2.61 -13.70
N ASP A 288 -36.59 1.69 -14.48
CA ASP A 288 -35.63 0.71 -13.97
C ASP A 288 -34.38 1.41 -13.44
N PHE A 289 -33.89 2.42 -14.17
CA PHE A 289 -32.75 3.24 -13.77
C PHE A 289 -33.02 4.01 -12.48
N ALA A 290 -34.22 4.59 -12.34
CA ALA A 290 -34.62 5.26 -11.11
C ALA A 290 -34.69 4.30 -9.91
N ALA A 291 -35.22 3.09 -10.12
CA ALA A 291 -35.23 2.05 -9.09
C ALA A 291 -33.80 1.62 -8.72
N ASP A 292 -32.95 1.35 -9.71
CA ASP A 292 -31.56 0.97 -9.53
C ASP A 292 -30.76 2.05 -8.78
N ALA A 293 -30.96 3.32 -9.11
CA ALA A 293 -30.30 4.45 -8.48
C ALA A 293 -30.69 4.67 -7.00
N ASN A 294 -31.76 4.01 -6.53
CA ASN A 294 -32.16 4.03 -5.12
C ASN A 294 -31.61 2.81 -4.33
N VAL A 295 -31.11 1.78 -5.00
CA VAL A 295 -30.50 0.62 -4.33
C VAL A 295 -29.17 1.03 -3.68
N GLY A 296 -29.03 0.78 -2.37
CA GLY A 296 -27.82 1.10 -1.61
C GLY A 296 -27.66 2.60 -1.26
N LYS A 297 -28.71 3.39 -1.41
CA LYS A 297 -28.74 4.80 -1.05
C LYS A 297 -28.92 5.00 0.46
N ASP A 298 -28.13 5.90 1.05
CA ASP A 298 -28.39 6.43 2.40
C ASP A 298 -29.58 7.39 2.36
N THR A 299 -30.72 6.96 2.93
CA THR A 299 -31.98 7.73 2.91
C THR A 299 -32.07 8.81 3.98
N SER A 300 -31.10 8.88 4.90
CA SER A 300 -31.10 9.88 5.96
C SER A 300 -30.49 11.23 5.57
N ARG A 301 -29.72 11.22 4.47
CA ARG A 301 -28.98 12.38 4.02
C ARG A 301 -29.72 13.02 2.87
N ALA A 302 -29.86 14.33 2.96
CA ALA A 302 -30.29 15.14 1.84
C ALA A 302 -29.30 15.00 0.67
N PRO A 303 -29.74 15.22 -0.57
CA PRO A 303 -28.86 15.23 -1.75
C PRO A 303 -27.62 16.11 -1.52
N GLU A 304 -26.43 15.54 -1.73
CA GLU A 304 -25.16 16.22 -1.48
C GLU A 304 -24.85 17.21 -2.61
N LEU A 305 -24.25 18.36 -2.28
CA LEU A 305 -23.74 19.33 -3.26
C LEU A 305 -22.37 18.87 -3.76
N VAL A 306 -22.24 18.59 -5.05
CA VAL A 306 -21.03 17.90 -5.58
C VAL A 306 -20.35 18.65 -6.72
N GLY A 307 -20.95 19.74 -7.20
CA GLY A 307 -20.31 20.61 -8.15
C GLY A 307 -21.21 21.73 -8.64
N ASN A 308 -20.64 22.56 -9.50
CA ASN A 308 -21.39 23.54 -10.26
C ASN A 308 -21.67 22.94 -11.63
N VAL A 309 -22.88 23.12 -12.14
CA VAL A 309 -23.09 22.98 -13.58
C VAL A 309 -22.37 24.17 -14.23
N VAL A 310 -21.49 23.89 -15.19
CA VAL A 310 -20.83 24.95 -15.94
C VAL A 310 -21.89 25.60 -16.84
N LYS A 311 -22.41 26.75 -16.39
CA LYS A 311 -23.20 27.67 -17.20
C LYS A 311 -22.21 28.68 -17.79
N ARG A 312 -22.01 28.67 -19.10
CA ARG A 312 -21.48 29.86 -19.79
C ARG A 312 -22.49 30.30 -20.83
N SER A 313 -22.87 31.56 -20.73
CA SER A 313 -23.35 32.35 -21.85
C SER A 313 -22.11 32.76 -22.64
N ASP A 314 -22.01 32.39 -23.92
CA ASP A 314 -20.95 32.95 -24.77
C ASP A 314 -21.15 34.48 -24.81
N PRO A 315 -20.20 35.31 -24.32
CA PRO A 315 -20.39 36.74 -24.32
C PRO A 315 -20.56 37.20 -25.75
N CYS A 316 -21.60 38.01 -26.01
CA CYS A 316 -21.76 38.68 -27.29
C CYS A 316 -20.44 39.37 -27.65
N VAL A 317 -19.72 38.82 -28.63
CA VAL A 317 -18.47 39.41 -29.10
C VAL A 317 -18.86 40.72 -29.80
N ASN A 318 -18.58 41.84 -29.13
CA ASN A 318 -18.77 43.25 -29.56
C ASN A 318 -20.16 43.92 -29.44
N GLN A 319 -20.86 43.84 -28.29
CA GLN A 319 -21.62 45.00 -27.73
C GLN A 319 -22.26 44.68 -26.37
N SER A 320 -22.16 45.64 -25.44
CA SER A 320 -22.56 45.58 -24.04
C SER A 320 -24.03 45.16 -23.84
N CYS A 321 -24.25 44.01 -23.20
CA CYS A 321 -25.58 43.57 -22.76
C CYS A 321 -25.55 43.34 -21.24
N VAL A 322 -26.19 44.23 -20.49
CA VAL A 322 -26.51 43.99 -19.07
C VAL A 322 -27.87 43.30 -19.05
N ASP A 323 -27.96 42.12 -18.45
CA ASP A 323 -29.22 41.37 -18.33
C ASP A 323 -29.93 41.77 -17.02
N PRO A 324 -31.16 42.30 -17.05
CA PRO A 324 -31.93 42.55 -15.84
C PRO A 324 -32.50 41.25 -15.27
N GLU A 325 -32.33 41.10 -13.95
CA GLU A 325 -32.65 40.01 -13.01
C GLU A 325 -33.54 38.84 -13.50
N ASP A 326 -33.05 37.61 -13.22
CA ASP A 326 -33.72 36.33 -13.45
C ASP A 326 -35.05 36.22 -12.66
N PRO A 327 -36.22 36.09 -13.31
CA PRO A 327 -37.47 35.84 -12.60
C PRO A 327 -37.50 34.41 -12.06
N ASN A 328 -37.66 34.25 -10.74
CA ASN A 328 -37.73 32.95 -10.08
C ASN A 328 -39.08 32.27 -10.40
N LEU A 329 -39.09 31.35 -11.37
CA LEU A 329 -40.30 30.61 -11.76
C LEU A 329 -40.59 29.48 -10.75
N ALA A 330 -41.82 29.43 -10.22
CA ALA A 330 -42.27 28.34 -9.36
C ALA A 330 -42.45 27.04 -10.18
N SER A 331 -41.94 25.91 -9.67
CA SER A 331 -42.10 24.61 -10.33
C SER A 331 -43.50 24.05 -10.08
N SER A 332 -44.28 23.80 -11.12
CA SER A 332 -45.57 23.09 -11.02
C SER A 332 -45.70 22.04 -12.13
N ASP A 333 -45.34 20.78 -11.81
CA ASP A 333 -46.04 19.54 -12.20
C ASP A 333 -45.16 18.27 -12.05
N PRO A 334 -45.71 17.17 -11.49
CA PRO A 334 -45.37 15.80 -11.91
C PRO A 334 -46.64 14.94 -12.20
N PRO A 335 -46.57 13.72 -12.80
CA PRO A 335 -45.41 12.94 -13.26
C PRO A 335 -45.59 12.19 -14.62
N THR A 336 -44.58 12.23 -15.50
CA THR A 336 -44.36 11.13 -16.49
C THR A 336 -42.88 10.76 -16.66
N TYR A 337 -42.02 11.13 -15.70
CA TYR A 337 -40.60 11.34 -15.99
C TYR A 337 -39.64 10.47 -15.19
N ALA A 338 -38.42 10.37 -15.70
CA ALA A 338 -37.38 9.43 -15.25
C ALA A 338 -36.80 9.78 -13.89
N LEU A 339 -36.67 11.07 -13.59
CA LEU A 339 -35.94 11.56 -12.43
C LEU A 339 -36.70 11.31 -11.12
N PRO A 340 -36.02 10.90 -10.03
CA PRO A 340 -36.65 10.74 -8.72
C PRO A 340 -37.21 12.05 -8.15
N SER A 341 -38.26 11.95 -7.33
CA SER A 341 -38.98 13.11 -6.77
C SER A 341 -38.08 14.12 -6.05
N GLU A 342 -37.03 13.64 -5.41
CA GLU A 342 -36.04 14.48 -4.71
C GLU A 342 -35.35 15.49 -5.64
N CYS A 343 -35.15 15.14 -6.91
CA CYS A 343 -34.61 16.04 -7.93
C CYS A 343 -35.53 17.22 -8.25
N PHE A 344 -36.81 17.16 -7.87
CA PHE A 344 -37.76 18.25 -8.08
C PHE A 344 -37.80 19.24 -6.91
N THR A 345 -37.19 18.87 -5.78
CA THR A 345 -37.17 19.69 -4.56
C THR A 345 -35.88 20.50 -4.38
N ILE A 346 -34.94 20.39 -5.32
CA ILE A 346 -33.65 21.08 -5.23
C ILE A 346 -33.79 22.59 -5.44
N PRO A 347 -32.96 23.41 -4.76
CA PRO A 347 -32.92 24.85 -4.98
C PRO A 347 -32.52 25.22 -6.41
N ASN A 348 -33.03 26.36 -6.87
CA ASN A 348 -32.67 26.98 -8.13
C ASN A 348 -31.37 27.80 -7.99
N ASP A 349 -30.22 27.13 -8.09
CA ASP A 349 -28.91 27.79 -8.00
C ASP A 349 -27.86 27.22 -8.95
N GLY A 350 -28.28 26.42 -9.94
CA GLY A 350 -27.39 25.83 -10.95
C GLY A 350 -26.38 24.83 -10.39
N ARG A 351 -26.58 24.35 -9.16
CA ARG A 351 -25.66 23.39 -8.55
C ARG A 351 -26.19 21.96 -8.65
N LEU A 352 -25.27 21.04 -8.93
CA LEU A 352 -25.57 19.62 -9.06
C LEU A 352 -25.68 18.98 -7.67
N ARG A 353 -26.85 18.39 -7.40
CA ARG A 353 -27.15 17.71 -6.14
C ARG A 353 -27.63 16.29 -6.37
N GLY A 354 -27.18 15.35 -5.54
CA GLY A 354 -27.51 13.95 -5.75
C GLY A 354 -26.83 12.98 -4.80
N ASN A 355 -26.67 11.77 -5.30
CA ASN A 355 -25.91 10.68 -4.70
C ASN A 355 -25.16 9.91 -5.80
N ARG A 356 -24.55 8.79 -5.43
CA ARG A 356 -23.63 8.03 -6.29
C ARG A 356 -24.22 7.48 -7.59
N LYS A 357 -25.54 7.39 -7.73
CA LYS A 357 -26.19 6.88 -8.95
C LYS A 357 -27.22 7.83 -9.57
N GLN A 358 -27.42 9.01 -8.99
CA GLN A 358 -28.38 9.98 -9.50
C GLN A 358 -28.00 11.39 -9.06
N ALA A 359 -28.11 12.37 -9.96
CA ALA A 359 -27.90 13.77 -9.60
C ALA A 359 -28.68 14.68 -10.51
N CYS A 360 -29.08 15.85 -10.00
CA CYS A 360 -29.91 16.80 -10.72
C CYS A 360 -29.53 18.24 -10.36
N SER A 361 -29.83 19.17 -11.27
CA SER A 361 -29.67 20.60 -11.08
C SER A 361 -30.86 21.36 -11.65
N LEU A 362 -31.12 22.54 -11.10
CA LEU A 362 -32.12 23.48 -11.59
C LEU A 362 -31.43 24.82 -11.85
N SER A 363 -31.59 25.32 -13.07
CA SER A 363 -31.07 26.62 -13.50
C SER A 363 -32.18 27.40 -14.18
N THR A 364 -32.33 28.67 -13.86
CA THR A 364 -33.18 29.59 -14.63
C THR A 364 -32.39 30.26 -15.74
N PHE A 365 -33.09 30.49 -16.84
CA PHE A 365 -32.62 31.16 -18.03
C PHE A 365 -33.75 32.04 -18.58
N ALA A 366 -33.39 32.97 -19.46
CA ALA A 366 -34.37 33.77 -20.18
C ALA A 366 -33.95 33.95 -21.64
N MET A 367 -34.78 33.48 -22.57
CA MET A 367 -34.62 33.83 -23.97
C MET A 367 -34.98 35.31 -24.13
N THR A 368 -33.99 36.13 -24.48
CA THR A 368 -34.19 37.55 -24.75
C THR A 368 -34.35 37.78 -26.26
N VAL A 369 -35.44 38.45 -26.64
CA VAL A 369 -35.74 38.81 -28.03
C VAL A 369 -35.36 40.26 -28.26
N ARG A 370 -34.50 40.50 -29.27
CA ARG A 370 -34.01 41.85 -29.59
C ARG A 370 -34.39 42.26 -31.00
N ARG A 371 -34.82 43.51 -31.16
CA ARG A 371 -35.08 44.13 -32.47
C ARG A 371 -33.96 45.11 -32.80
N LYS A 372 -33.48 45.08 -34.03
CA LYS A 372 -32.55 46.08 -34.56
C LYS A 372 -33.36 47.17 -35.25
N ASP A 373 -33.23 48.41 -34.80
CA ASP A 373 -33.82 49.56 -35.46
C ASP A 373 -33.23 49.69 -36.88
N PRO A 374 -34.05 49.68 -37.94
CA PRO A 374 -33.57 49.71 -39.31
C PRO A 374 -32.86 51.02 -39.69
N VAL A 375 -33.15 52.12 -38.97
CA VAL A 375 -32.61 53.47 -39.23
C VAL A 375 -31.42 53.76 -38.32
N THR A 376 -31.59 53.60 -37.00
CA THR A 376 -30.55 53.98 -36.02
C THR A 376 -29.53 52.86 -35.80
N GLN A 377 -29.80 51.65 -36.28
CA GLN A 377 -29.03 50.43 -36.01
C GLN A 377 -28.97 50.05 -34.51
N ALA A 378 -29.70 50.75 -33.64
CA ALA A 378 -29.77 50.44 -32.22
C ALA A 378 -30.46 49.09 -31.98
N VAL A 379 -30.01 48.36 -30.96
CA VAL A 379 -30.59 47.06 -30.56
C VAL A 379 -31.39 47.27 -29.28
N GLU A 380 -32.69 47.02 -29.33
CA GLU A 380 -33.59 47.09 -28.17
C GLU A 380 -34.15 45.71 -27.81
N VAL A 381 -34.40 45.47 -26.52
CA VAL A 381 -35.10 44.27 -26.04
C VAL A 381 -36.60 44.49 -26.20
N VAL A 382 -37.26 43.61 -26.98
CA VAL A 382 -38.70 43.70 -27.30
C VAL A 382 -39.53 42.57 -26.69
N GLY A 383 -38.85 41.58 -26.10
CA GLY A 383 -39.51 40.53 -25.35
C GLY A 383 -38.54 39.63 -24.59
N LYS A 384 -39.06 38.91 -23.60
CA LYS A 384 -38.33 37.90 -22.83
C LYS A 384 -39.24 36.69 -22.59
N LEU A 385 -38.70 35.48 -22.73
CA LEU A 385 -39.36 34.25 -22.32
C LEU A 385 -38.50 33.57 -21.24
N PRO A 386 -38.90 33.65 -19.95
CA PRO A 386 -38.19 32.96 -18.89
C PRO A 386 -38.46 31.45 -18.95
N PHE A 387 -37.47 30.64 -18.59
CA PHE A 387 -37.65 29.20 -18.45
C PHE A 387 -36.69 28.62 -17.41
N ASN A 388 -37.12 27.53 -16.77
CA ASN A 388 -36.24 26.70 -15.98
C ASN A 388 -35.71 25.56 -16.83
N LEU A 389 -34.41 25.31 -16.76
CA LEU A 389 -33.80 24.07 -17.20
C LEU A 389 -33.52 23.19 -15.99
N ARG A 390 -34.31 22.12 -15.86
CA ARG A 390 -34.00 21.03 -14.94
C ARG A 390 -33.27 19.96 -15.72
N THR A 391 -32.07 19.60 -15.26
CA THR A 391 -31.33 18.47 -15.81
C THR A 391 -31.06 17.45 -14.71
N GLY A 392 -31.08 16.17 -15.07
CA GLY A 392 -30.73 15.10 -14.16
C GLY A 392 -30.17 13.90 -14.87
N VAL A 393 -29.31 13.17 -14.16
CA VAL A 393 -28.63 11.97 -14.62
C VAL A 393 -28.98 10.80 -13.71
N LEU A 394 -29.21 9.64 -14.30
CA LEU A 394 -29.37 8.35 -13.65
C LEU A 394 -28.34 7.39 -14.22
N THR A 395 -27.53 6.82 -13.35
CA THR A 395 -26.54 5.82 -13.69
C THR A 395 -26.95 4.48 -13.09
N SER A 396 -26.28 3.41 -13.49
CA SER A 396 -26.55 2.08 -12.94
C SER A 396 -25.28 1.34 -12.58
N HIS A 397 -25.31 0.66 -11.43
CA HIS A 397 -24.23 -0.26 -11.08
C HIS A 397 -24.25 -1.57 -11.88
N ARG A 398 -25.13 -1.73 -12.88
CA ARG A 398 -25.29 -2.95 -13.68
C ARG A 398 -25.37 -2.71 -15.19
N SER A 399 -25.20 -1.46 -15.62
CA SER A 399 -25.33 -1.09 -17.03
C SER A 399 -24.39 0.03 -17.39
N GLY A 400 -23.71 -0.12 -18.53
CA GLY A 400 -22.99 0.96 -19.20
C GLY A 400 -23.91 1.98 -19.87
N LYS A 401 -25.22 1.95 -19.63
CA LYS A 401 -26.12 3.01 -20.10
C LYS A 401 -26.30 4.07 -19.03
N ILE A 402 -26.47 5.30 -19.47
CA ILE A 402 -26.83 6.44 -18.62
C ILE A 402 -28.09 7.09 -19.18
N ILE A 403 -29.04 7.39 -18.31
CA ILE A 403 -30.24 8.15 -18.68
C ILE A 403 -30.03 9.58 -18.20
N GLN A 404 -30.14 10.54 -19.11
CA GLN A 404 -30.08 11.96 -18.80
C GLN A 404 -31.34 12.66 -19.31
N GLU A 405 -32.00 13.40 -18.42
CA GLU A 405 -33.17 14.20 -18.77
C GLU A 405 -32.76 15.68 -18.82
N TYR A 406 -33.25 16.38 -19.84
CA TYR A 406 -33.19 17.83 -19.95
C TYR A 406 -34.61 18.36 -20.16
N ARG A 407 -35.11 19.09 -19.16
CA ARG A 407 -36.46 19.61 -19.10
C ARG A 407 -36.44 21.13 -19.10
N PHE A 408 -37.08 21.71 -20.11
CA PHE A 408 -37.32 23.14 -20.27
C PHE A 408 -38.75 23.45 -19.83
N GLU A 409 -38.90 24.18 -18.73
CA GLU A 409 -40.18 24.61 -18.17
C GLU A 409 -40.37 26.10 -18.50
N PHE A 410 -41.13 26.40 -19.56
CA PHE A 410 -41.32 27.77 -20.05
C PHE A 410 -42.39 28.50 -19.26
N GLY A 411 -42.09 29.71 -18.81
CA GLY A 411 -43.04 30.60 -18.15
C GLY A 411 -43.87 31.44 -19.13
N ALA A 412 -44.52 32.47 -18.57
CA ALA A 412 -45.23 33.47 -19.34
C ALA A 412 -44.24 34.47 -19.98
N PRO A 413 -44.42 34.86 -21.24
CA PRO A 413 -43.58 35.84 -21.89
C PRO A 413 -43.83 37.24 -21.36
N TYR A 414 -42.78 38.04 -21.37
CA TYR A 414 -42.86 39.49 -21.29
C TYR A 414 -42.83 40.03 -22.73
N GLN A 415 -43.91 40.69 -23.17
CA GLN A 415 -44.02 41.32 -24.50
C GLN A 415 -43.92 40.35 -25.70
N GLU A 416 -43.51 40.86 -26.88
CA GLU A 416 -43.51 40.11 -28.14
C GLU A 416 -42.32 39.18 -28.25
N ILE A 417 -42.57 37.87 -28.30
CA ILE A 417 -41.53 36.84 -28.38
C ILE A 417 -41.49 36.09 -29.72
N GLY A 418 -42.37 36.42 -30.66
CA GLY A 418 -42.47 35.72 -31.95
C GLY A 418 -42.91 34.25 -31.82
N VAL A 419 -42.41 33.40 -32.72
CA VAL A 419 -42.65 31.95 -32.73
C VAL A 419 -41.32 31.22 -32.55
N PRO A 420 -40.74 31.26 -31.33
CA PRO A 420 -39.41 30.74 -31.08
C PRO A 420 -39.36 29.23 -31.31
N LYS A 421 -38.26 28.78 -31.91
CA LYS A 421 -37.94 27.35 -32.08
C LYS A 421 -36.73 27.00 -31.25
N LEU A 422 -36.81 26.00 -30.39
CA LEU A 422 -35.70 25.54 -29.55
C LEU A 422 -34.83 24.55 -30.34
N ASN A 423 -33.58 24.93 -30.59
CA ASN A 423 -32.58 24.05 -31.16
C ASN A 423 -31.66 23.54 -30.06
N TYR A 424 -31.20 22.31 -30.22
CA TYR A 424 -30.16 21.75 -29.36
C TYR A 424 -29.16 20.92 -30.15
N GLN A 425 -27.97 20.80 -29.57
CA GLN A 425 -26.90 19.91 -29.99
C GLN A 425 -26.37 19.19 -28.74
N LEU A 426 -26.17 17.88 -28.85
CA LEU A 426 -25.57 17.07 -27.82
C LEU A 426 -24.12 16.76 -28.21
N SER A 427 -23.22 16.78 -27.24
CA SER A 427 -21.87 16.26 -27.43
C SER A 427 -21.48 15.34 -26.28
N TYR A 428 -20.60 14.40 -26.61
CA TYR A 428 -20.11 13.35 -25.73
C TYR A 428 -18.59 13.33 -25.83
N GLU A 429 -17.89 13.56 -24.71
CA GLU A 429 -16.43 13.71 -24.67
C GLU A 429 -15.91 14.80 -25.64
N GLY A 430 -16.72 15.84 -25.86
CA GLY A 430 -16.42 16.89 -26.84
C GLY A 430 -16.59 16.49 -28.31
N SER A 431 -17.02 15.26 -28.60
CA SER A 431 -17.37 14.79 -29.94
C SER A 431 -18.88 14.86 -30.18
N ALA A 432 -19.30 15.30 -31.37
CA ALA A 432 -20.70 15.26 -31.81
C ALA A 432 -21.10 13.88 -32.37
N ASP A 433 -20.46 12.80 -31.90
CA ASP A 433 -20.69 11.43 -32.37
C ASP A 433 -22.07 10.91 -31.92
N GLN A 434 -23.02 10.97 -32.85
CA GLN A 434 -24.40 10.56 -32.62
C GLN A 434 -24.58 9.03 -32.52
N SER A 435 -23.54 8.23 -32.79
CA SER A 435 -23.61 6.78 -32.60
C SER A 435 -23.60 6.36 -31.13
N ARG A 436 -23.17 7.27 -30.24
CA ARG A 436 -22.97 7.02 -28.81
C ARG A 436 -24.20 7.24 -27.94
N TYR A 437 -25.29 7.76 -28.49
CA TYR A 437 -26.51 8.04 -27.73
C TYR A 437 -27.78 7.92 -28.57
N SER A 438 -28.91 7.80 -27.88
CA SER A 438 -30.23 7.97 -28.49
C SER A 438 -31.01 9.06 -27.76
N VAL A 439 -31.89 9.76 -28.48
CA VAL A 439 -32.72 10.84 -27.93
C VAL A 439 -34.18 10.48 -28.13
N SER A 440 -34.98 10.72 -27.11
CA SER A 440 -36.44 10.69 -27.15
C SER A 440 -36.99 12.01 -26.63
N GLY A 441 -38.21 12.39 -27.05
CA GLY A 441 -38.81 13.67 -26.72
C GLY A 441 -38.96 14.58 -27.95
N PHE A 442 -38.82 15.88 -27.77
CA PHE A 442 -38.96 16.84 -28.87
C PHE A 442 -37.72 16.86 -29.80
N THR A 443 -37.94 17.24 -31.06
CA THR A 443 -36.86 17.36 -32.05
C THR A 443 -36.28 18.78 -32.06
N SER A 444 -34.98 18.90 -32.32
CA SER A 444 -34.31 20.20 -32.48
C SER A 444 -35.03 21.04 -33.56
N GLY A 445 -35.34 22.30 -33.23
CA GLY A 445 -36.15 23.19 -34.07
C GLY A 445 -37.66 23.13 -33.81
N SER A 446 -38.11 22.42 -32.76
CA SER A 446 -39.52 22.40 -32.35
C SER A 446 -39.97 23.77 -31.85
N THR A 447 -41.21 24.15 -32.20
CA THR A 447 -41.82 25.41 -31.74
C THR A 447 -42.06 25.38 -30.22
N VAL A 448 -41.69 26.46 -29.55
CA VAL A 448 -41.88 26.67 -28.12
C VAL A 448 -43.15 27.46 -27.89
N SER A 449 -43.99 26.99 -26.97
CA SER A 449 -45.19 27.70 -26.53
C SER A 449 -45.02 28.20 -25.09
N PRO A 450 -45.47 29.43 -24.76
CA PRO A 450 -45.56 29.90 -23.37
C PRO A 450 -46.26 28.93 -22.43
N ASN A 451 -45.86 28.89 -21.15
CA ASN A 451 -46.48 28.05 -20.12
C ASN A 451 -46.55 26.56 -20.50
N THR A 452 -45.55 26.06 -21.25
CA THR A 452 -45.44 24.64 -21.61
C THR A 452 -44.13 24.07 -21.12
N THR A 453 -44.07 22.74 -21.05
CA THR A 453 -42.85 22.01 -20.75
C THR A 453 -42.42 21.21 -21.96
N MET A 454 -41.14 21.28 -22.30
CA MET A 454 -40.51 20.46 -23.33
C MET A 454 -39.36 19.69 -22.70
N ALA A 455 -39.22 18.42 -23.02
CA ALA A 455 -38.13 17.60 -22.48
C ALA A 455 -37.55 16.67 -23.54
N ILE A 456 -36.25 16.43 -23.42
CA ILE A 456 -35.57 15.32 -24.07
C ILE A 456 -34.99 14.38 -23.02
N THR A 457 -35.07 13.09 -23.31
CA THR A 457 -34.35 12.05 -22.57
C THR A 457 -33.30 11.47 -23.47
N VAL A 458 -32.05 11.59 -23.04
CA VAL A 458 -30.87 11.08 -23.73
C VAL A 458 -30.43 9.79 -23.04
N THR A 459 -30.30 8.72 -23.81
CA THR A 459 -29.68 7.48 -23.36
C THR A 459 -28.28 7.40 -23.95
N TRP A 460 -27.27 7.61 -23.11
CA TRP A 460 -25.87 7.43 -23.49
C TRP A 460 -25.52 5.93 -23.42
N ASN A 461 -24.89 5.41 -24.46
CA ASN A 461 -24.48 4.01 -24.55
C ASN A 461 -22.95 3.92 -24.47
N GLU A 462 -22.44 3.47 -23.32
CA GLU A 462 -21.00 3.23 -23.16
C GLU A 462 -20.55 1.99 -23.92
N GLN A 463 -19.33 2.07 -24.44
CA GLN A 463 -18.63 0.90 -24.94
C GLN A 463 -18.15 0.03 -23.79
N LEU A 464 -18.21 -1.29 -23.99
CA LEU A 464 -17.60 -2.25 -23.08
C LEU A 464 -16.10 -1.98 -22.96
N LEU A 465 -15.62 -1.91 -21.72
CA LEU A 465 -14.21 -1.77 -21.41
C LEU A 465 -13.59 -3.14 -21.12
N ASP A 466 -12.26 -3.19 -21.21
CA ASP A 466 -11.47 -4.34 -20.77
C ASP A 466 -11.63 -4.57 -19.26
N ASP A 467 -11.34 -5.80 -18.82
CA ASP A 467 -11.48 -6.19 -17.42
C ASP A 467 -10.56 -5.33 -16.52
N GLY A 468 -11.16 -4.69 -15.52
CA GLY A 468 -10.45 -3.80 -14.59
C GLY A 468 -10.22 -2.37 -15.08
N ALA A 469 -10.62 -2.03 -16.31
CA ALA A 469 -10.46 -0.68 -16.84
C ALA A 469 -11.45 0.33 -16.21
N VAL A 470 -10.97 1.57 -16.06
CA VAL A 470 -11.71 2.71 -15.52
C VAL A 470 -11.67 3.84 -16.52
N ASP A 471 -12.82 4.43 -16.83
CA ASP A 471 -12.95 5.54 -17.76
C ASP A 471 -13.86 6.65 -17.20
N TYR A 472 -13.50 7.91 -17.43
CA TYR A 472 -14.23 9.09 -16.95
C TYR A 472 -14.82 9.86 -18.14
N ARG A 473 -16.10 10.21 -18.05
CA ARG A 473 -16.87 10.75 -19.18
C ARG A 473 -17.48 12.11 -18.90
N THR A 474 -17.69 12.85 -19.98
CA THR A 474 -18.33 14.17 -19.99
C THR A 474 -19.48 14.21 -20.99
N THR A 475 -20.64 14.72 -20.57
CA THR A 475 -21.81 14.95 -21.44
C THR A 475 -22.17 16.43 -21.48
N GLU A 476 -22.59 16.92 -22.64
CA GLU A 476 -22.92 18.33 -22.85
C GLU A 476 -24.18 18.50 -23.69
N LEU A 477 -25.02 19.45 -23.27
CA LEU A 477 -26.12 20.00 -24.04
C LEU A 477 -25.82 21.45 -24.38
N ARG A 478 -25.77 21.76 -25.67
CA ARG A 478 -25.84 23.13 -26.20
C ARG A 478 -27.24 23.40 -26.72
N PHE A 479 -27.79 24.57 -26.45
CA PHE A 479 -29.09 24.96 -26.99
C PHE A 479 -29.15 26.45 -27.33
N ASP A 480 -30.05 26.77 -28.25
CA ASP A 480 -30.30 28.11 -28.76
C ASP A 480 -31.74 28.23 -29.26
N PHE A 481 -32.17 29.45 -29.57
CA PHE A 481 -33.49 29.72 -30.13
C PHE A 481 -33.38 30.31 -31.54
N SER A 482 -34.19 29.80 -32.48
CA SER A 482 -34.25 30.27 -33.87
C SER A 482 -35.67 30.71 -34.28
N ASN A 483 -35.78 31.16 -35.54
CA ASN A 483 -37.03 31.54 -36.20
C ASN A 483 -37.80 32.69 -35.52
N ILE A 484 -37.04 33.72 -35.15
CA ILE A 484 -37.56 34.93 -34.51
C ILE A 484 -37.53 36.13 -35.47
N ALA A 485 -37.43 35.96 -36.79
CA ALA A 485 -37.29 37.11 -37.70
C ALA A 485 -38.44 38.14 -37.55
N PRO A 486 -38.16 39.46 -37.50
CA PRO A 486 -36.89 40.14 -37.77
C PRO A 486 -35.92 40.26 -36.56
N PHE A 487 -36.11 39.47 -35.50
CA PHE A 487 -35.42 39.58 -34.22
C PHE A 487 -34.14 38.73 -34.12
N ILE A 488 -33.18 39.19 -33.30
CA ILE A 488 -31.90 38.53 -33.01
C ILE A 488 -32.04 37.75 -31.68
N PRO A 489 -31.78 36.42 -31.64
CA PRO A 489 -31.82 35.62 -30.41
C PRO A 489 -30.69 35.94 -29.42
N SER A 490 -30.77 35.40 -28.20
CA SER A 490 -29.64 35.32 -27.27
C SER A 490 -28.50 34.44 -27.84
N PRO A 491 -27.25 34.60 -27.37
CA PRO A 491 -26.16 33.68 -27.71
C PRO A 491 -26.46 32.25 -27.26
N TYR A 492 -25.72 31.28 -27.82
CA TYR A 492 -25.78 29.87 -27.41
C TYR A 492 -25.54 29.73 -25.91
N GLU A 493 -26.34 28.89 -25.27
CA GLU A 493 -26.16 28.47 -23.88
C GLU A 493 -25.78 27.00 -23.86
N TYR A 494 -24.94 26.62 -22.90
CA TYR A 494 -24.61 25.21 -22.72
C TYR A 494 -24.60 24.81 -21.25
N VAL A 495 -24.89 23.54 -21.04
CA VAL A 495 -24.90 22.85 -19.76
C VAL A 495 -24.08 21.58 -19.91
N THR A 496 -23.05 21.46 -19.08
CA THR A 496 -22.11 20.32 -19.10
C THR A 496 -22.15 19.58 -17.76
N ILE A 497 -22.13 18.25 -17.82
CA ILE A 497 -21.80 17.35 -16.71
C ILE A 497 -20.40 16.81 -16.98
N ASP A 498 -19.36 17.42 -16.37
CA ASP A 498 -17.95 17.24 -16.76
C ASP A 498 -17.17 16.34 -15.80
N GLY A 499 -16.59 15.25 -16.33
CA GLY A 499 -15.74 14.30 -15.60
C GLY A 499 -16.42 13.66 -14.37
N ASP A 500 -17.75 13.76 -14.32
CA ASP A 500 -18.58 13.40 -13.17
C ASP A 500 -19.12 11.98 -13.24
N LEU A 501 -18.82 11.25 -14.32
CA LEU A 501 -19.24 9.88 -14.54
C LEU A 501 -18.03 8.96 -14.63
N ARG A 502 -18.02 7.89 -13.83
CA ARG A 502 -17.09 6.77 -13.99
C ARG A 502 -17.86 5.55 -14.49
N CYS A 503 -17.40 4.98 -15.58
CA CYS A 503 -17.87 3.70 -16.08
C CYS A 503 -16.71 2.70 -16.09
N ASP A 504 -16.94 1.51 -15.54
CA ASP A 504 -15.90 0.50 -15.37
C ASP A 504 -16.47 -0.92 -15.50
N LYS A 505 -15.58 -1.91 -15.60
CA LYS A 505 -15.92 -3.34 -15.65
C LYS A 505 -15.18 -4.11 -14.55
N THR A 506 -15.23 -3.59 -13.32
CA THR A 506 -14.49 -4.13 -12.17
C THR A 506 -15.29 -5.12 -11.31
N MET A 507 -16.62 -5.10 -11.41
CA MET A 507 -17.52 -5.91 -10.58
C MET A 507 -18.05 -7.14 -11.33
N LYS A 508 -18.39 -8.20 -10.60
CA LYS A 508 -18.92 -9.45 -11.17
C LYS A 508 -20.38 -9.68 -10.79
N ASN A 509 -21.15 -10.32 -11.66
CA ASN A 509 -22.39 -11.02 -11.30
C ASN A 509 -22.24 -12.52 -11.59
N ARG A 510 -23.35 -13.27 -11.62
CA ARG A 510 -23.29 -14.71 -11.92
C ARG A 510 -22.84 -15.03 -13.34
N GLN A 511 -22.97 -14.09 -14.27
CA GLN A 511 -22.60 -14.22 -15.68
C GLN A 511 -21.17 -13.73 -16.01
N GLY A 512 -20.45 -13.16 -15.04
CA GLY A 512 -19.07 -12.67 -15.21
C GLY A 512 -18.92 -11.19 -14.86
N TYR A 513 -17.91 -10.53 -15.43
CA TYR A 513 -17.69 -9.11 -15.19
C TYR A 513 -18.77 -8.26 -15.89
N VAL A 514 -19.33 -7.30 -15.14
CA VAL A 514 -20.45 -6.46 -15.57
C VAL A 514 -20.01 -5.01 -15.66
N GLN A 515 -20.27 -4.39 -16.80
CA GLN A 515 -20.08 -2.95 -16.94
C GLN A 515 -21.13 -2.17 -16.15
N GLY A 516 -20.72 -1.06 -15.55
CA GLY A 516 -21.68 -0.08 -15.06
C GLY A 516 -21.04 1.21 -14.63
N CYS A 517 -21.89 2.17 -14.34
CA CYS A 517 -21.54 3.57 -14.18
C CYS A 517 -22.02 4.15 -12.87
N VAL A 518 -21.20 5.00 -12.27
CA VAL A 518 -21.50 5.76 -11.04
C VAL A 518 -21.03 7.20 -11.20
N LEU A 519 -21.49 8.06 -10.32
CA LEU A 519 -20.99 9.42 -10.17
C LEU A 519 -19.91 9.42 -9.06
N PRO A 520 -18.61 9.23 -9.38
CA PRO A 520 -17.56 8.93 -8.40
C PRO A 520 -17.33 10.04 -7.38
N LYS A 521 -17.67 11.30 -7.72
CA LYS A 521 -17.54 12.44 -6.81
C LYS A 521 -18.50 12.37 -5.60
N PHE A 522 -19.59 11.62 -5.70
CA PHE A 522 -20.47 11.36 -4.56
C PHE A 522 -19.89 10.22 -3.72
N VAL A 523 -19.40 10.57 -2.54
CA VAL A 523 -18.85 9.62 -1.56
C VAL A 523 -20.01 8.82 -0.95
N PRO A 524 -20.08 7.49 -1.16
CA PRO A 524 -21.18 6.69 -0.64
C PRO A 524 -21.06 6.50 0.88
N GLY A 525 -22.21 6.43 1.54
CA GLY A 525 -22.32 6.12 2.96
C GLY A 525 -22.77 4.68 3.19
N LEU A 526 -22.02 3.94 3.99
CA LEU A 526 -22.44 2.64 4.52
C LEU A 526 -23.34 2.85 5.73
N ASP A 527 -24.63 2.61 5.56
CA ASP A 527 -25.64 2.83 6.61
C ASP A 527 -25.81 1.59 7.49
N TYR A 528 -25.38 1.70 8.74
CA TYR A 528 -25.47 0.68 9.78
C TYR A 528 -26.36 1.09 10.96
N ARG A 529 -27.30 2.00 10.75
CA ARG A 529 -28.15 2.50 11.86
C ARG A 529 -29.24 1.51 12.25
N GLY A 530 -29.66 1.58 13.51
CA GLY A 530 -30.64 0.64 14.08
C GLY A 530 -32.02 0.62 13.42
N ASN A 531 -32.41 1.65 12.65
CA ASN A 531 -33.65 1.69 11.87
C ASN A 531 -33.49 1.19 10.42
N SER A 532 -32.27 0.87 10.00
CA SER A 532 -31.93 0.23 8.71
C SER A 532 -31.51 -1.23 8.97
N ASP A 533 -30.60 -1.79 8.17
CA ASP A 533 -30.09 -3.15 8.35
C ASP A 533 -29.27 -3.33 9.65
N GLY A 534 -28.85 -2.24 10.30
CA GLY A 534 -28.06 -2.25 11.53
C GLY A 534 -28.71 -3.01 12.69
N GLY A 535 -30.04 -3.11 12.72
CA GLY A 535 -30.76 -3.94 13.69
C GLY A 535 -30.46 -5.44 13.60
N ARG A 536 -29.87 -5.92 12.50
CA ARG A 536 -29.57 -7.35 12.27
C ARG A 536 -28.22 -7.80 12.86
N PHE A 537 -27.33 -6.86 13.15
CA PHE A 537 -25.97 -7.15 13.66
C PHE A 537 -25.51 -6.07 14.68
N PRO A 538 -26.28 -5.84 15.76
CA PRO A 538 -26.04 -4.75 16.71
C PRO A 538 -24.66 -4.75 17.38
N GLN A 539 -23.98 -5.89 17.49
CA GLN A 539 -22.62 -5.97 18.05
C GLN A 539 -21.54 -5.44 17.11
N ALA A 540 -21.66 -5.71 15.80
CA ALA A 540 -20.79 -5.12 14.80
C ALA A 540 -21.00 -3.59 14.74
N VAL A 541 -22.27 -3.14 14.77
CA VAL A 541 -22.60 -1.70 14.85
C VAL A 541 -22.03 -1.08 16.13
N GLY A 542 -22.16 -1.76 17.27
CA GLY A 542 -21.64 -1.31 18.56
C GLY A 542 -20.12 -1.19 18.59
N HIS A 543 -19.40 -2.13 17.95
CA HIS A 543 -17.96 -2.06 17.80
C HIS A 543 -17.54 -0.87 16.93
N ILE A 544 -18.14 -0.71 15.73
CA ILE A 544 -17.84 0.42 14.83
C ILE A 544 -18.15 1.77 15.50
N GLN A 545 -19.28 1.88 16.20
CA GLN A 545 -19.67 3.09 16.93
C GLN A 545 -18.65 3.42 18.03
N SER A 546 -18.16 2.42 18.77
CA SER A 546 -17.14 2.61 19.81
C SER A 546 -15.78 2.96 19.20
N ALA A 547 -15.41 2.30 18.10
CA ALA A 547 -14.18 2.52 17.35
C ALA A 547 -14.08 3.96 16.84
N THR A 548 -15.09 4.41 16.10
CA THR A 548 -15.19 5.78 15.60
C THR A 548 -15.30 6.80 16.74
N GLY A 549 -16.05 6.51 17.80
CA GLY A 549 -16.13 7.33 19.01
C GLY A 549 -14.79 7.48 19.76
N SER A 550 -13.86 6.54 19.57
CA SER A 550 -12.49 6.62 20.10
C SER A 550 -11.54 7.48 19.25
N GLY A 551 -12.01 8.06 18.14
CA GLY A 551 -11.21 8.93 17.27
C GLY A 551 -10.68 8.27 15.98
N LEU A 552 -10.98 6.98 15.74
CA LEU A 552 -10.67 6.32 14.47
C LEU A 552 -11.46 6.94 13.30
N PRO A 553 -10.92 6.92 12.06
CA PRO A 553 -11.56 7.54 10.90
C PRO A 553 -12.83 6.80 10.46
N GLY A 554 -13.56 7.38 9.51
CA GLY A 554 -14.65 6.72 8.80
C GLY A 554 -16.06 7.20 9.17
N ALA A 555 -16.25 7.92 10.28
CA ALA A 555 -17.58 8.42 10.67
C ALA A 555 -18.03 9.68 9.90
N SER A 556 -17.16 10.30 9.11
CA SER A 556 -17.50 11.53 8.38
C SER A 556 -16.68 11.70 7.11
N LEU A 557 -17.16 12.57 6.22
CA LEU A 557 -16.48 12.95 4.98
C LEU A 557 -15.15 13.69 5.19
N SER A 558 -14.89 14.25 6.38
CA SER A 558 -13.62 14.91 6.67
C SER A 558 -12.45 13.92 6.84
N ARG A 559 -12.78 12.69 7.23
CA ARG A 559 -11.83 11.59 7.48
C ARG A 559 -12.46 10.28 6.99
N PRO A 560 -12.68 10.12 5.67
CA PRO A 560 -13.32 8.93 5.13
C PRO A 560 -12.41 7.71 5.26
N LEU A 561 -12.97 6.54 5.01
CA LEU A 561 -12.22 5.31 4.72
C LEU A 561 -12.02 5.20 3.21
N HIS A 562 -10.96 4.53 2.79
CA HIS A 562 -10.71 4.23 1.38
C HIS A 562 -10.69 2.72 1.15
N ARG A 563 -11.40 2.24 0.12
CA ARG A 563 -11.46 0.81 -0.21
C ARG A 563 -10.08 0.26 -0.55
N GLU A 564 -9.73 -0.90 0.05
CA GLU A 564 -8.54 -1.69 -0.26
C GLU A 564 -8.89 -2.94 -1.05
N SER A 565 -8.80 -2.88 -2.38
CA SER A 565 -9.17 -4.00 -3.26
C SER A 565 -8.10 -5.10 -3.33
N ASP A 566 -6.83 -4.78 -3.02
CA ASP A 566 -5.76 -5.78 -3.06
C ASP A 566 -5.99 -6.85 -2.00
N VAL A 567 -5.94 -8.11 -2.43
CA VAL A 567 -6.26 -9.24 -1.54
C VAL A 567 -5.15 -9.44 -0.50
N GLY A 568 -3.89 -9.19 -0.87
CA GLY A 568 -2.75 -9.26 0.04
C GLY A 568 -2.84 -8.22 1.16
N ALA A 569 -3.08 -6.96 0.80
CA ALA A 569 -3.23 -5.86 1.75
C ALA A 569 -4.41 -6.07 2.72
N ARG A 570 -5.56 -6.57 2.21
CA ARG A 570 -6.69 -6.95 3.06
C ARG A 570 -6.33 -8.03 4.07
N ASN A 571 -5.61 -9.06 3.62
CA ASN A 571 -5.19 -10.14 4.50
C ASN A 571 -4.20 -9.64 5.56
N ASN A 572 -3.28 -8.73 5.19
CA ASN A 572 -2.39 -8.09 6.17
C ASN A 572 -3.18 -7.33 7.24
N ASN A 573 -4.22 -6.59 6.86
CA ASN A 573 -5.10 -5.92 7.82
C ASN A 573 -5.78 -6.92 8.76
N ARG A 574 -6.35 -8.00 8.23
CA ARG A 574 -7.00 -9.06 9.04
C ARG A 574 -6.05 -9.71 10.01
N LEU A 575 -4.85 -10.05 9.55
CA LEU A 575 -3.88 -10.79 10.35
C LEU A 575 -3.28 -9.90 11.45
N THR A 576 -3.13 -8.61 11.18
CA THR A 576 -2.68 -7.62 12.17
C THR A 576 -3.73 -7.41 13.26
N ALA A 577 -5.02 -7.32 12.89
CA ALA A 577 -6.10 -7.14 13.86
C ALA A 577 -6.46 -8.45 14.58
N CYS A 578 -6.54 -9.56 13.84
CA CYS A 578 -7.12 -10.84 14.22
C CYS A 578 -6.20 -12.03 13.86
N PRO A 579 -5.04 -12.18 14.51
CA PRO A 579 -4.08 -13.23 14.22
C PRO A 579 -4.61 -14.63 14.58
N ARG A 580 -4.32 -15.62 13.74
CA ARG A 580 -4.89 -16.99 13.85
C ARG A 580 -4.00 -17.99 14.59
N THR A 581 -2.71 -17.70 14.72
CA THR A 581 -1.66 -18.66 15.12
C THR A 581 -0.66 -18.08 16.12
N ALA A 582 -0.85 -16.84 16.54
CA ALA A 582 0.01 -16.16 17.51
C ALA A 582 -0.34 -16.52 18.97
N SER A 583 0.58 -16.25 19.91
CA SER A 583 0.39 -16.38 21.37
C SER A 583 -0.81 -15.61 21.95
N ILE A 584 -1.38 -14.69 21.16
CA ILE A 584 -2.55 -13.88 21.48
C ILE A 584 -3.88 -14.44 20.92
N SER A 585 -3.86 -15.42 20.01
CA SER A 585 -5.11 -15.97 19.44
C SER A 585 -5.90 -16.78 20.47
N GLY A 586 -5.23 -17.65 21.22
CA GLY A 586 -5.83 -18.46 22.30
C GLY A 586 -6.50 -17.62 23.40
N PRO A 587 -5.82 -16.61 23.97
CA PRO A 587 -6.39 -15.72 24.97
C PRO A 587 -7.61 -14.90 24.52
N ARG A 588 -7.86 -14.74 23.21
CA ARG A 588 -9.02 -14.02 22.68
C ARG A 588 -10.21 -14.94 22.37
N GLN A 589 -10.06 -16.27 22.44
CA GLN A 589 -11.12 -17.20 22.04
C GLN A 589 -12.29 -17.19 23.02
N VAL A 590 -13.49 -16.87 22.51
CA VAL A 590 -14.77 -16.97 23.23
C VAL A 590 -15.73 -17.81 22.39
N SER A 591 -16.40 -18.77 23.02
CA SER A 591 -17.38 -19.62 22.33
C SER A 591 -18.47 -18.78 21.65
N GLY A 592 -18.76 -19.09 20.38
CA GLY A 592 -19.77 -18.39 19.57
C GLY A 592 -19.37 -16.99 19.11
N ARG A 593 -18.16 -16.50 19.43
CA ARG A 593 -17.67 -15.19 18.99
C ARG A 593 -16.53 -15.31 18.00
N SER A 594 -16.43 -14.32 17.11
CA SER A 594 -15.33 -14.16 16.18
C SER A 594 -14.72 -12.77 16.31
N CYS A 595 -13.48 -12.63 15.85
CA CYS A 595 -12.73 -11.39 15.91
C CYS A 595 -13.25 -10.44 14.84
N ASP A 596 -13.70 -9.26 15.27
CA ASP A 596 -14.11 -8.14 14.41
C ASP A 596 -13.12 -6.99 14.55
N GLU A 597 -12.93 -6.25 13.46
CA GLU A 597 -11.85 -5.29 13.29
C GLU A 597 -12.34 -3.98 12.67
N TYR A 598 -11.84 -2.85 13.17
CA TYR A 598 -12.11 -1.54 12.59
C TYR A 598 -10.86 -0.63 12.62
N PRO A 599 -10.55 0.16 11.58
CA PRO A 599 -11.19 0.17 10.26
C PRO A 599 -11.16 -1.19 9.58
N PHE A 600 -12.16 -1.46 8.73
CA PHE A 600 -12.36 -2.80 8.15
C PHE A 600 -11.08 -3.27 7.43
N ALA A 601 -10.81 -4.58 7.42
CA ALA A 601 -9.68 -5.07 6.62
C ALA A 601 -9.75 -4.70 5.14
N SER A 602 -10.95 -4.45 4.63
CA SER A 602 -11.23 -3.95 3.28
C SER A 602 -10.95 -2.47 3.07
N THR A 603 -10.21 -1.82 3.97
CA THR A 603 -9.85 -0.40 3.90
C THR A 603 -8.36 -0.15 4.01
N LYS A 604 -7.90 0.94 3.40
CA LYS A 604 -6.48 1.37 3.46
C LYS A 604 -6.07 1.82 4.86
N GLU A 605 -7.04 2.27 5.66
CA GLU A 605 -6.89 2.63 7.07
C GLU A 605 -6.95 1.42 8.01
N GLY A 606 -7.06 0.20 7.47
CA GLY A 606 -7.07 -1.03 8.27
C GLY A 606 -5.79 -1.22 9.10
N ALA A 607 -5.76 -2.24 9.94
CA ALA A 607 -4.76 -2.40 10.98
C ALA A 607 -3.29 -2.39 10.51
N ALA A 608 -2.99 -2.84 9.28
CA ALA A 608 -1.64 -2.84 8.74
C ALA A 608 -1.14 -1.44 8.32
N SER A 609 -2.01 -0.42 8.33
CA SER A 609 -1.61 0.98 8.09
C SER A 609 -0.77 1.58 9.23
N GLY A 610 -0.72 0.90 10.38
CA GLY A 610 0.06 1.30 11.55
C GLY A 610 -0.70 2.17 12.55
N GLY A 611 -0.09 2.40 13.71
CA GLY A 611 -0.71 3.08 14.85
C GLY A 611 -1.17 2.11 15.95
N PRO A 612 -1.63 2.63 17.09
CA PRO A 612 -1.94 1.81 18.26
C PRO A 612 -3.24 1.02 18.08
N GLY A 613 -3.16 -0.29 18.35
CA GLY A 613 -4.32 -1.15 18.53
C GLY A 613 -5.09 -0.80 19.82
N ARG A 614 -6.41 -0.94 19.79
CA ARG A 614 -7.28 -0.68 20.95
C ARG A 614 -8.44 -1.67 21.07
N THR A 615 -9.08 -1.68 22.22
CA THR A 615 -10.29 -2.46 22.45
C THR A 615 -11.18 -1.82 23.52
N PHE A 616 -12.37 -2.39 23.72
CA PHE A 616 -13.39 -1.90 24.65
C PHE A 616 -13.71 -2.99 25.68
N ASN A 617 -12.74 -3.30 26.54
CA ASN A 617 -12.89 -4.27 27.62
C ASN A 617 -13.75 -3.70 28.78
N PRO A 618 -14.47 -4.57 29.52
CA PRO A 618 -14.44 -6.03 29.45
C PRO A 618 -15.29 -6.63 28.34
N ASN A 619 -16.15 -5.84 27.69
CA ASN A 619 -17.11 -6.32 26.69
C ASN A 619 -16.47 -7.05 25.51
N CYS A 620 -15.40 -6.47 24.94
CA CYS A 620 -14.78 -6.98 23.72
C CYS A 620 -13.87 -8.21 23.88
N HIS A 621 -13.46 -8.56 25.11
CA HIS A 621 -12.55 -9.69 25.38
C HIS A 621 -11.29 -9.71 24.50
N VAL A 622 -10.48 -8.66 24.59
CA VAL A 622 -9.17 -8.60 23.92
C VAL A 622 -8.11 -8.26 24.97
N PRO A 623 -7.58 -9.27 25.70
CA PRO A 623 -6.77 -9.02 26.90
C PRO A 623 -5.40 -8.39 26.61
N ASP A 624 -4.92 -8.48 25.37
CA ASP A 624 -3.62 -7.96 24.94
C ASP A 624 -3.67 -6.50 24.46
N LEU A 625 -4.86 -5.91 24.29
CA LEU A 625 -5.03 -4.52 23.86
C LEU A 625 -5.64 -3.65 24.98
N GLY A 626 -5.18 -2.40 25.05
CA GLY A 626 -5.70 -1.37 25.95
C GLY A 626 -6.70 -0.43 25.28
N THR A 627 -7.02 0.67 25.96
CA THR A 627 -7.77 1.78 25.35
C THR A 627 -6.82 2.72 24.60
N SER A 628 -7.34 3.42 23.59
CA SER A 628 -6.61 4.47 22.90
C SER A 628 -7.59 5.47 22.31
N THR A 629 -7.19 6.75 22.28
CA THR A 629 -7.92 7.84 21.61
C THR A 629 -7.15 8.40 20.42
N ALA A 630 -6.09 7.71 19.97
CA ALA A 630 -5.29 8.17 18.84
C ALA A 630 -6.14 8.20 17.58
N SER A 631 -5.90 9.19 16.72
CA SER A 631 -6.62 9.33 15.46
C SER A 631 -6.31 8.23 14.45
N THR A 632 -5.20 7.51 14.61
CA THR A 632 -4.75 6.40 13.75
C THR A 632 -4.67 5.09 14.53
N GLY A 633 -4.51 3.97 13.83
CA GLY A 633 -4.50 2.62 14.40
C GLY A 633 -5.79 1.87 14.12
N TYR A 634 -6.09 0.88 14.97
CA TYR A 634 -7.22 -0.04 14.78
C TYR A 634 -7.85 -0.42 16.11
N SER A 635 -9.05 -0.98 16.06
CA SER A 635 -9.75 -1.58 17.18
C SER A 635 -10.13 -3.03 16.89
N VAL A 636 -10.17 -3.83 17.94
CA VAL A 636 -10.54 -5.24 17.88
C VAL A 636 -11.61 -5.55 18.92
N CYS A 637 -12.61 -6.33 18.54
CA CYS A 637 -13.65 -6.81 19.44
C CYS A 637 -14.08 -8.24 19.10
N MET A 638 -14.17 -9.11 20.11
CA MET A 638 -14.74 -10.45 19.95
C MET A 638 -16.27 -10.34 20.04
N ILE A 639 -16.95 -10.41 18.90
CA ILE A 639 -18.41 -10.27 18.76
C ILE A 639 -19.07 -11.56 18.29
N ASP A 640 -20.39 -11.67 18.38
CA ASP A 640 -21.16 -12.80 17.85
C ASP A 640 -20.78 -13.13 16.41
N ALA A 641 -20.41 -14.39 16.18
CA ALA A 641 -19.86 -14.81 14.89
C ALA A 641 -20.86 -14.66 13.74
N GLY A 642 -22.15 -14.88 14.00
CA GLY A 642 -23.21 -14.73 13.00
C GLY A 642 -23.43 -13.26 12.62
N GLN A 643 -23.41 -12.36 13.60
CA GLN A 643 -23.50 -10.92 13.35
C GLN A 643 -22.29 -10.40 12.57
N ASN A 644 -21.09 -10.87 12.89
CA ASN A 644 -19.87 -10.51 12.16
C ASN A 644 -19.96 -10.90 10.67
N SER A 645 -20.35 -12.16 10.39
CA SER A 645 -20.55 -12.63 9.01
C SER A 645 -21.63 -11.83 8.26
N LEU A 646 -22.76 -11.52 8.91
CA LEU A 646 -23.82 -10.72 8.29
C LEU A 646 -23.37 -9.28 7.99
N ALA A 647 -22.62 -8.67 8.90
CA ALA A 647 -22.06 -7.33 8.71
C ALA A 647 -21.08 -7.30 7.52
N GLY A 648 -20.20 -8.32 7.42
CA GLY A 648 -19.29 -8.51 6.29
C GLY A 648 -20.01 -8.68 4.95
N SER A 649 -21.03 -9.54 4.89
CA SER A 649 -21.88 -9.70 3.70
C SER A 649 -22.59 -8.39 3.30
N TYR A 650 -23.04 -7.58 4.27
CA TYR A 650 -23.65 -6.29 4.01
C TYR A 650 -22.64 -5.28 3.45
N LEU A 651 -21.43 -5.24 4.01
CA LEU A 651 -20.32 -4.43 3.51
C LEU A 651 -19.95 -4.79 2.06
N GLY A 652 -19.91 -6.08 1.73
CA GLY A 652 -19.70 -6.55 0.35
C GLY A 652 -20.77 -6.07 -0.63
N ARG A 653 -22.05 -6.14 -0.22
CA ARG A 653 -23.18 -5.61 -1.02
C ARG A 653 -23.11 -4.10 -1.21
N PHE A 654 -22.74 -3.36 -0.16
CA PHE A 654 -22.51 -1.92 -0.25
C PHE A 654 -21.46 -1.58 -1.31
N TYR A 655 -20.34 -2.29 -1.32
CA TYR A 655 -19.32 -2.13 -2.35
C TYR A 655 -19.87 -2.44 -3.76
N GLY A 656 -20.72 -3.45 -3.91
CA GLY A 656 -21.37 -3.78 -5.19
C GLY A 656 -22.35 -2.70 -5.66
N PHE A 657 -23.34 -2.37 -4.83
CA PHE A 657 -24.40 -1.41 -5.16
C PHE A 657 -23.88 0.01 -5.38
N GLY A 658 -22.84 0.40 -4.63
CA GLY A 658 -22.15 1.67 -4.82
C GLY A 658 -21.06 1.64 -5.88
N ARG A 659 -20.74 0.48 -6.50
CA ARG A 659 -19.48 0.24 -7.24
C ARG A 659 -18.28 0.91 -6.55
N VAL A 660 -18.00 0.57 -5.30
CA VAL A 660 -16.86 1.11 -4.55
C VAL A 660 -15.62 0.28 -4.86
N ILE A 661 -14.70 0.85 -5.66
CA ILE A 661 -13.49 0.16 -6.15
C ILE A 661 -12.25 0.62 -5.37
N GLY A 662 -11.09 0.00 -5.65
CA GLY A 662 -9.83 0.32 -4.96
C GLY A 662 -9.52 1.81 -4.94
N GLY A 663 -9.35 2.36 -3.74
CA GLY A 663 -9.07 3.79 -3.50
C GLY A 663 -10.30 4.69 -3.39
N ASP A 664 -11.52 4.21 -3.70
CA ASP A 664 -12.72 5.02 -3.50
C ASP A 664 -12.91 5.33 -2.01
N ALA A 665 -13.18 6.60 -1.72
CA ALA A 665 -13.57 7.05 -0.40
C ALA A 665 -15.00 6.60 -0.08
N PHE A 666 -15.27 6.30 1.18
CA PHE A 666 -16.61 6.09 1.73
C PHE A 666 -16.62 6.41 3.23
N TYR A 667 -17.80 6.58 3.82
CA TYR A 667 -17.95 6.74 5.27
C TYR A 667 -18.96 5.72 5.81
N VAL A 668 -19.01 5.58 7.13
CA VAL A 668 -19.86 4.64 7.84
C VAL A 668 -20.74 5.38 8.82
N ALA A 669 -22.05 5.21 8.69
CA ALA A 669 -23.04 5.72 9.64
C ALA A 669 -23.48 4.57 10.56
N ALA A 670 -22.78 4.36 11.68
CA ALA A 670 -23.10 3.32 12.65
C ALA A 670 -23.64 3.95 13.95
N THR A 671 -24.94 3.77 14.23
CA THR A 671 -25.55 4.19 15.51
C THR A 671 -26.61 3.20 15.98
N GLY A 672 -26.83 3.14 17.30
CA GLY A 672 -27.86 2.28 17.90
C GLY A 672 -27.42 0.82 18.07
N GLY A 673 -26.13 0.54 17.91
CA GLY A 673 -25.53 -0.75 18.26
C GLY A 673 -25.14 -0.83 19.73
N ALA A 674 -24.78 -2.03 20.19
CA ALA A 674 -24.29 -2.27 21.54
C ALA A 674 -23.14 -3.27 21.51
N LEU A 675 -22.08 -3.01 22.27
CA LEU A 675 -20.99 -3.97 22.43
C LEU A 675 -21.53 -5.31 22.99
N PRO A 676 -20.87 -6.44 22.68
CA PRO A 676 -21.24 -7.73 23.27
C PRO A 676 -21.24 -7.66 24.81
N PRO A 677 -22.02 -8.51 25.50
CA PRO A 677 -21.90 -8.64 26.94
C PRO A 677 -20.49 -9.10 27.33
N PRO A 678 -19.98 -8.76 28.53
CA PRO A 678 -18.74 -9.33 29.02
C PRO A 678 -18.77 -10.88 29.00
N PRO A 679 -17.65 -11.55 28.73
CA PRO A 679 -17.52 -13.02 28.70
C PRO A 679 -17.86 -13.73 30.02
#